data_AF-A0A9Q0QLU3-F1
#
_entry.id   AF-A0A9Q0QLU3-F1
#
_cell.length_a   1.000
_cell.length_b   1.000
_cell.length_c   1.000
_cell.angle_alpha   90.00
_cell.angle_beta   90.00
_cell.angle_gamma   90.00
#
_symmetry.space_group_name_H-M   'P 1'
#
loop_
_entity.id
_entity.type
_entity.pdbx_description
1 polymer ?
#
loop_
_entity_poly.entity_id
_entity_poly.type
_entity_poly.pdbx_seq_one_letter_code
_entity_poly.pdbx_strand_id
1 'polypeptide(L)'
;MELSSRMMKLFLLSIFLFQVLYTVSIVRAERSDARSLKTRNAVSGERHSEDYCAMYDICGAREDGKVVNCPFGSPSVKPDDLLSQKIQSLCPTITGNVCCSEAQFETLRSQVQQAIPFLVGCPACLRNFLNLFCELTCSPHQSMFINVTSTDKVKGNLTVSGIEFYVYDAFGEGLYESCKDVKFGTMNSRALNFIGAGAKNFTEWYAFIGRRAPLNLPGSPYTMTFKPSAPESSGMKPMNVSTYSCGDISLGCSCGDCPQSPVCANTDPPPHQAGASCTVRIGSFKAKCVDFILTILYVILVSMFLGWGLFNRKRERDQSSRMNPVSNIKDSGEATGKKDEKLPTQMLEDSSQTGSRVQLSIVQGYMSKFYRCYGTWVARNPILVLSLSLAAILLLCLGLIRFKVETRPEKFLLLILSQQSLDARISKIDEYLWKELEDIEEYIKMNLRNLCAFGRDKLLWVGPGSKAAEEKSFFDTHLAPFYRIEQLILATVPEAGAQKGPSIVTENNIKLLFEIQKKVDGIHANYSGNNDCATQSVLQYFQMDPQNLDNYGGVEHVNYCLQHYTSADTCRSAFKAPLDPSTALGGFSGNNYLEASAFIVTYPVNNVIDTKGNEIDKAVAWEKAFIQLVKVCSLSQPSDCVYDI
;
A
#
# COMPACT_ATOMS: atom_id res chain seq x y z
N MET A 1 106.01 39.09 -29.06
CA MET A 1 105.40 37.78 -28.78
C MET A 1 103.93 38.00 -28.37
N GLU A 2 103.10 38.51 -29.27
CA GLU A 2 101.69 38.88 -28.96
C GLU A 2 100.67 38.30 -29.96
N LEU A 3 101.10 37.33 -30.78
CA LEU A 3 100.23 36.66 -31.74
C LEU A 3 99.69 35.30 -31.25
N SER A 4 100.12 34.83 -30.08
CA SER A 4 99.79 33.48 -29.57
C SER A 4 98.56 33.45 -28.65
N SER A 5 98.26 34.54 -27.93
CA SER A 5 97.11 34.57 -27.01
C SER A 5 95.76 34.73 -27.73
N ARG A 6 95.73 35.47 -28.85
CA ARG A 6 94.49 35.69 -29.63
C ARG A 6 94.07 34.42 -30.37
N MET A 7 95.04 33.69 -30.95
CA MET A 7 94.76 32.46 -31.70
C MET A 7 94.27 31.34 -30.78
N MET A 8 94.81 31.22 -29.57
CA MET A 8 94.36 30.23 -28.59
C MET A 8 92.97 30.55 -28.02
N LYS A 9 92.64 31.84 -27.83
CA LYS A 9 91.29 32.26 -27.44
C LYS A 9 90.25 32.02 -28.55
N LEU A 10 90.60 32.24 -29.82
CA LEU A 10 89.75 31.91 -30.97
C LEU A 10 89.55 30.39 -31.13
N PHE A 11 90.58 29.60 -30.87
CA PHE A 11 90.50 28.14 -30.92
C PHE A 11 89.63 27.56 -29.80
N LEU A 12 89.75 28.08 -28.57
CA LEU A 12 88.89 27.71 -27.46
C LEU A 12 87.45 28.19 -27.65
N LEU A 13 87.22 29.38 -28.24
CA LEU A 13 85.88 29.85 -28.60
C LEU A 13 85.23 28.95 -29.66
N SER A 14 86.01 28.48 -30.64
CA SER A 14 85.57 27.57 -31.69
C SER A 14 85.14 26.21 -31.11
N ILE A 15 85.89 25.67 -30.15
CA ILE A 15 85.55 24.42 -29.46
C ILE A 15 84.29 24.59 -28.60
N PHE A 16 84.14 25.73 -27.91
CA PHE A 16 82.96 26.03 -27.10
C PHE A 16 81.71 26.23 -27.97
N LEU A 17 81.84 26.90 -29.13
CA LEU A 17 80.77 27.03 -30.13
C LEU A 17 80.38 25.68 -30.74
N PHE A 18 81.34 24.78 -30.97
CA PHE A 18 81.07 23.43 -31.47
C PHE A 18 80.36 22.55 -30.43
N GLN A 19 80.73 22.66 -29.14
CA GLN A 19 80.03 21.95 -28.05
C GLN A 19 78.62 22.50 -27.79
N VAL A 20 78.40 23.82 -27.97
CA VAL A 20 77.05 24.42 -27.87
C VAL A 20 76.19 24.05 -29.09
N LEU A 21 76.75 23.97 -30.30
CA LEU A 21 76.03 23.49 -31.48
C LEU A 21 75.67 22.00 -31.38
N TYR A 22 76.57 21.17 -30.84
CA TYR A 22 76.31 19.73 -30.65
C TYR A 22 75.26 19.46 -29.56
N THR A 23 75.22 20.27 -28.49
CA THR A 23 74.18 20.18 -27.45
C THR A 23 72.84 20.78 -27.89
N VAL A 24 72.83 21.82 -28.74
CA VAL A 24 71.60 22.35 -29.37
C VAL A 24 71.03 21.38 -30.41
N SER A 25 71.85 20.56 -31.08
CA SER A 25 71.38 19.48 -31.97
C SER A 25 70.77 18.29 -31.20
N ILE A 26 71.23 18.00 -29.98
CA ILE A 26 70.62 16.98 -29.12
C ILE A 26 69.34 17.51 -28.42
N VAL A 27 69.28 18.81 -28.09
CA VAL A 27 68.10 19.44 -27.47
C VAL A 27 67.04 19.88 -28.51
N ARG A 28 67.36 19.91 -29.82
CA ARG A 28 66.35 19.99 -30.90
C ARG A 28 65.85 18.63 -31.40
N ALA A 29 66.36 17.51 -30.87
CA ALA A 29 65.85 16.17 -31.14
C ALA A 29 64.83 15.68 -30.09
N GLU A 30 64.44 16.52 -29.11
CA GLU A 30 63.47 16.15 -28.06
C GLU A 30 62.27 17.11 -27.95
N ARG A 31 62.01 17.90 -29.01
CA ARG A 31 60.80 18.73 -29.10
C ARG A 31 60.36 18.96 -30.54
N SER A 32 60.16 17.87 -31.28
CA SER A 32 59.41 17.85 -32.55
C SER A 32 58.97 16.42 -32.90
N ASP A 33 58.34 15.73 -31.94
CA ASP A 33 57.46 14.58 -32.23
C ASP A 33 56.01 14.95 -31.90
N ALA A 34 55.56 16.06 -32.51
CA ALA A 34 54.16 16.32 -32.73
C ALA A 34 54.03 16.65 -34.21
N ARG A 35 53.29 15.80 -34.93
CA ARG A 35 53.03 15.85 -36.39
C ARG A 35 54.04 15.08 -37.29
N SER A 36 54.33 13.83 -36.94
CA SER A 36 54.45 12.80 -37.97
C SER A 36 53.08 12.17 -38.18
N LEU A 37 52.37 12.66 -39.20
CA LEU A 37 51.22 12.03 -39.81
C LEU A 37 51.69 10.71 -40.44
N LYS A 38 51.97 9.70 -39.61
CA LYS A 38 52.06 8.32 -40.06
C LYS A 38 50.62 7.92 -40.35
N THR A 39 50.25 8.04 -41.62
CA THR A 39 49.31 7.13 -42.28
C THR A 39 49.77 5.70 -42.00
N ARG A 40 49.47 5.19 -40.80
CA ARG A 40 49.25 3.77 -40.62
C ARG A 40 47.92 3.53 -41.28
N ASN A 41 47.98 3.10 -42.54
CA ASN A 41 47.03 2.14 -43.05
C ASN A 41 47.10 0.91 -42.13
N ALA A 42 46.48 0.99 -40.96
CA ALA A 42 46.14 -0.17 -40.16
C ALA A 42 44.86 -0.72 -40.79
N VAL A 43 45.04 -1.48 -41.87
CA VAL A 43 44.03 -2.44 -42.26
C VAL A 43 43.96 -3.45 -41.11
N SER A 44 42.84 -3.36 -40.39
CA SER A 44 42.12 -4.44 -39.72
C SER A 44 42.89 -5.76 -39.57
N GLY A 45 43.55 -5.92 -38.43
CA GLY A 45 43.70 -7.23 -37.81
C GLY A 45 43.06 -7.09 -36.44
N GLU A 46 41.90 -7.70 -36.24
CA GLU A 46 41.23 -7.82 -34.95
C GLU A 46 42.17 -8.58 -34.00
N ARG A 47 43.04 -7.86 -33.30
CA ARG A 47 43.98 -8.45 -32.35
C ARG A 47 43.23 -8.68 -31.05
N HIS A 48 42.85 -9.93 -30.81
CA HIS A 48 42.30 -10.40 -29.54
C HIS A 48 43.44 -11.06 -28.76
N SER A 49 43.93 -10.39 -27.72
CA SER A 49 44.97 -10.94 -26.84
C SER A 49 44.81 -10.42 -25.42
N GLU A 50 45.44 -11.11 -24.47
CA GLU A 50 45.60 -10.57 -23.12
C GLU A 50 46.37 -9.24 -23.17
N ASP A 51 46.07 -8.33 -22.22
CA ASP A 51 46.62 -6.98 -22.14
C ASP A 51 46.37 -6.09 -23.38
N TYR A 52 45.24 -6.31 -24.05
CA TYR A 52 44.85 -5.55 -25.23
C TYR A 52 43.37 -5.16 -25.18
N CYS A 53 43.10 -3.93 -25.60
CA CYS A 53 41.80 -3.27 -25.59
C CYS A 53 41.16 -3.33 -26.98
N ALA A 54 39.84 -3.53 -27.02
CA ALA A 54 39.07 -3.43 -28.27
C ALA A 54 38.79 -1.98 -28.64
N MET A 55 38.62 -1.12 -27.63
CA MET A 55 38.33 0.30 -27.76
C MET A 55 39.04 1.08 -26.66
N TYR A 56 39.53 2.28 -26.96
CA TYR A 56 40.25 3.11 -26.01
C TYR A 56 40.02 4.60 -26.30
N ASP A 57 39.79 5.39 -25.24
CA ASP A 57 39.49 6.82 -25.28
C ASP A 57 38.15 7.22 -25.97
N ILE A 58 37.79 8.50 -25.88
CA ILE A 58 36.55 9.08 -26.39
C ILE A 58 36.81 9.84 -27.69
N CYS A 59 36.11 9.47 -28.78
CA CYS A 59 36.32 10.05 -30.10
C CYS A 59 35.22 11.01 -30.56
N GLY A 60 34.07 11.05 -29.87
CA GLY A 60 32.96 11.93 -30.23
C GLY A 60 31.87 11.99 -29.18
N ALA A 61 30.88 12.84 -29.43
CA ALA A 61 29.67 12.95 -28.65
C ALA A 61 28.46 13.08 -29.59
N ARG A 62 27.39 12.36 -29.25
CA ARG A 62 26.08 12.44 -29.89
C ARG A 62 25.44 13.80 -29.63
N GLU A 63 24.35 14.10 -30.34
CA GLU A 63 23.61 15.37 -30.21
C GLU A 63 23.03 15.58 -28.80
N ASP A 64 22.71 14.50 -28.09
CA ASP A 64 22.26 14.47 -26.69
C ASP A 64 23.40 14.62 -25.67
N GLY A 65 24.63 14.90 -26.13
CA GLY A 65 25.81 15.05 -25.28
C GLY A 65 26.44 13.74 -24.82
N LYS A 66 25.87 12.57 -25.18
CA LYS A 66 26.45 11.27 -24.80
C LYS A 66 27.75 11.00 -25.57
N VAL A 67 28.83 10.83 -24.83
CA VAL A 67 30.15 10.49 -25.38
C VAL A 67 30.20 9.05 -25.91
N VAL A 68 31.02 8.83 -26.95
CA VAL A 68 31.21 7.54 -27.61
C VAL A 68 32.70 7.23 -27.80
N ASN A 69 33.05 5.95 -27.62
CA ASN A 69 34.44 5.48 -27.62
C ASN A 69 35.03 5.44 -29.04
N CYS A 70 36.36 5.51 -29.11
CA CYS A 70 37.10 5.26 -30.34
C CYS A 70 37.13 3.77 -30.70
N PRO A 71 36.99 3.38 -31.98
CA PRO A 71 36.96 1.98 -32.40
C PRO A 71 38.35 1.36 -32.57
N PHE A 72 39.41 2.04 -32.14
CA PHE A 72 40.78 1.58 -32.32
C PHE A 72 41.25 0.83 -31.07
N GLY A 73 41.73 -0.39 -31.26
CA GLY A 73 42.33 -1.16 -30.18
C GLY A 73 43.72 -0.66 -29.81
N SER A 74 44.08 -0.80 -28.54
CA SER A 74 45.38 -0.40 -27.97
C SER A 74 45.85 -1.42 -26.93
N PRO A 75 47.14 -1.48 -26.61
CA PRO A 75 47.60 -2.18 -25.41
C PRO A 75 46.96 -1.59 -24.14
N SER A 76 46.75 -2.40 -23.11
CA SER A 76 46.30 -1.93 -21.80
C SER A 76 47.37 -1.03 -21.17
N VAL A 77 46.93 0.03 -20.47
CA VAL A 77 47.83 1.06 -19.94
C VAL A 77 47.79 1.05 -18.42
N LYS A 78 48.94 1.22 -17.78
CA LYS A 78 49.00 1.40 -16.33
C LYS A 78 48.44 2.78 -15.96
N PRO A 79 47.36 2.87 -15.16
CA PRO A 79 46.79 4.15 -14.77
C PRO A 79 47.66 4.85 -13.72
N ASP A 80 47.55 6.19 -13.64
CA ASP A 80 48.14 6.98 -12.57
C ASP A 80 47.57 6.58 -11.19
N ASP A 81 48.34 6.78 -10.12
CA ASP A 81 47.95 6.34 -8.76
C ASP A 81 46.57 6.87 -8.33
N LEU A 82 46.26 8.13 -8.68
CA LEU A 82 44.96 8.75 -8.40
C LEU A 82 43.82 8.05 -9.15
N LEU A 83 44.03 7.76 -10.44
CA LEU A 83 43.03 7.08 -11.27
C LEU A 83 42.87 5.61 -10.82
N SER A 84 43.95 4.95 -10.44
CA SER A 84 43.93 3.59 -9.89
C SER A 84 43.06 3.51 -8.62
N GLN A 85 43.20 4.46 -7.69
CA GLN A 85 42.36 4.54 -6.49
C GLN A 85 40.88 4.79 -6.83
N LYS A 86 40.61 5.71 -7.77
CA LYS A 86 39.25 5.96 -8.25
C LYS A 86 38.63 4.69 -8.85
N ILE A 87 39.36 3.95 -9.69
CA ILE A 87 38.89 2.70 -10.29
C ILE A 87 38.60 1.66 -9.21
N GLN A 88 39.51 1.44 -8.26
CA GLN A 88 39.32 0.47 -7.17
C GLN A 88 38.11 0.79 -6.28
N SER A 89 37.76 2.07 -6.12
CA SER A 89 36.60 2.46 -5.31
C SER A 89 35.25 1.97 -5.90
N LEU A 90 35.16 1.91 -7.23
CA LEU A 90 33.95 1.48 -7.95
C LEU A 90 34.04 0.02 -8.40
N CYS A 91 35.20 -0.36 -8.94
CA CYS A 91 35.52 -1.62 -9.59
C CYS A 91 36.69 -2.33 -8.86
N PRO A 92 36.47 -2.90 -7.66
CA PRO A 92 37.53 -3.50 -6.86
C PRO A 92 38.15 -4.76 -7.47
N THR A 93 37.51 -5.37 -8.47
CA THR A 93 38.02 -6.54 -9.19
C THR A 93 39.08 -6.18 -10.24
N ILE A 94 39.16 -4.90 -10.64
CA ILE A 94 40.10 -4.44 -11.66
C ILE A 94 41.37 -3.95 -10.98
N THR A 95 42.48 -4.64 -11.23
CA THR A 95 43.81 -4.30 -10.69
C THR A 95 44.87 -4.29 -11.79
N GLY A 96 45.82 -3.36 -11.71
CA GLY A 96 46.93 -3.28 -12.66
C GLY A 96 46.63 -2.40 -13.87
N ASN A 97 46.94 -2.90 -15.06
CA ASN A 97 46.69 -2.19 -16.31
C ASN A 97 45.18 -2.12 -16.60
N VAL A 98 44.75 -1.09 -17.33
CA VAL A 98 43.33 -0.86 -17.66
C VAL A 98 43.15 -0.40 -19.10
N CYS A 99 41.95 -0.63 -19.62
CA CYS A 99 41.54 -0.22 -20.97
C CYS A 99 40.67 1.05 -21.01
N CYS A 100 40.73 1.89 -19.97
CA CYS A 100 39.95 3.11 -19.88
C CYS A 100 40.81 4.34 -19.58
N SER A 101 40.49 5.47 -20.21
CA SER A 101 41.02 6.79 -19.84
C SER A 101 40.26 7.36 -18.64
N GLU A 102 40.81 8.41 -17.99
CA GLU A 102 40.11 9.07 -16.87
C GLU A 102 38.72 9.58 -17.28
N ALA A 103 38.59 10.14 -18.50
CA ALA A 103 37.31 10.61 -19.01
C ALA A 103 36.30 9.47 -19.23
N GLN A 104 36.76 8.30 -19.68
CA GLN A 104 35.91 7.11 -19.81
C GLN A 104 35.45 6.59 -18.45
N PHE A 105 36.36 6.54 -17.46
CA PHE A 105 36.01 6.11 -16.11
C PHE A 105 35.03 7.09 -15.43
N GLU A 106 35.22 8.39 -15.58
CA GLU A 106 34.29 9.40 -15.05
C GLU A 106 32.90 9.30 -15.71
N THR A 107 32.87 9.00 -17.01
CA THR A 107 31.62 8.70 -17.71
C THR A 107 30.93 7.47 -17.12
N LEU A 108 31.65 6.36 -16.97
CA LEU A 108 31.14 5.13 -16.35
C LEU A 108 30.55 5.44 -14.97
N ARG A 109 31.31 6.13 -14.11
CA ARG A 109 30.90 6.52 -12.76
C ARG A 109 29.58 7.30 -12.77
N SER A 110 29.47 8.33 -13.60
CA SER A 110 28.25 9.16 -13.70
C SER A 110 27.03 8.38 -14.20
N GLN A 111 27.22 7.39 -15.07
CA GLN A 111 26.14 6.58 -15.62
C GLN A 111 25.65 5.54 -14.60
N VAL A 112 26.56 4.82 -13.94
CA VAL A 112 26.15 3.82 -12.93
C VAL A 112 25.58 4.48 -11.68
N GLN A 113 26.00 5.70 -11.33
CA GLN A 113 25.45 6.46 -10.19
C GLN A 113 23.93 6.69 -10.30
N GLN A 114 23.38 6.76 -11.51
CA GLN A 114 21.93 6.88 -11.72
C GLN A 114 21.19 5.56 -11.41
N ALA A 115 21.87 4.41 -11.53
CA ALA A 115 21.30 3.09 -11.26
C ALA A 115 21.44 2.66 -9.78
N ILE A 116 22.43 3.19 -9.05
CA ILE A 116 22.71 2.83 -7.64
C ILE A 116 21.47 2.94 -6.73
N PRO A 117 20.68 4.03 -6.75
CA PRO A 117 19.52 4.17 -5.86
C PRO A 117 18.48 3.06 -6.01
N PHE A 118 18.41 2.40 -7.18
CA PHE A 118 17.51 1.28 -7.42
C PHE A 118 18.03 -0.04 -6.85
N LEU A 119 19.35 -0.21 -6.77
CA LEU A 119 19.99 -1.48 -6.40
C LEU A 119 20.59 -1.49 -5.00
N VAL A 120 20.61 -0.35 -4.30
CA VAL A 120 21.26 -0.20 -2.99
C VAL A 120 20.67 -1.11 -1.90
N GLY A 121 19.42 -1.58 -2.05
CA GLY A 121 18.80 -2.54 -1.14
C GLY A 121 19.48 -3.92 -1.10
N CYS A 122 20.23 -4.27 -2.15
CA CYS A 122 20.97 -5.53 -2.25
C CYS A 122 22.40 -5.29 -2.78
N PRO A 123 23.41 -5.24 -1.90
CA PRO A 123 24.81 -5.03 -2.27
C PRO A 123 25.37 -6.09 -3.24
N ALA A 124 24.94 -7.35 -3.14
CA ALA A 124 25.34 -8.41 -4.08
C ALA A 124 24.89 -8.12 -5.52
N CYS A 125 23.61 -7.76 -5.69
CA CYS A 125 23.07 -7.33 -6.98
C CYS A 125 23.82 -6.12 -7.54
N LEU A 126 24.00 -5.09 -6.72
CA LEU A 126 24.73 -3.89 -7.11
C LEU A 126 26.16 -4.23 -7.55
N ARG A 127 26.86 -5.10 -6.83
CA ARG A 127 28.21 -5.53 -7.18
C ARG A 127 28.25 -6.28 -8.51
N ASN A 128 27.33 -7.21 -8.75
CA ASN A 128 27.24 -7.92 -10.03
C ASN A 128 26.97 -6.96 -11.21
N PHE A 129 26.05 -6.01 -11.01
CA PHE A 129 25.73 -4.99 -12.01
C PHE A 129 26.94 -4.11 -12.33
N LEU A 130 27.66 -3.65 -11.30
CA LEU A 130 28.88 -2.86 -11.49
C LEU A 130 29.97 -3.67 -12.19
N ASN A 131 30.19 -4.94 -11.80
CA ASN A 131 31.21 -5.79 -12.41
C ASN A 131 31.01 -5.93 -13.92
N LEU A 132 29.77 -6.07 -14.41
CA LEU A 132 29.48 -6.13 -15.85
C LEU A 132 30.00 -4.90 -16.60
N PHE A 133 29.71 -3.69 -16.10
CA PHE A 133 30.14 -2.44 -16.75
C PHE A 133 31.60 -2.08 -16.49
N CYS A 134 32.15 -2.49 -15.35
CA CYS A 134 33.58 -2.37 -15.04
C CYS A 134 34.42 -3.21 -16.02
N GLU A 135 34.04 -4.47 -16.26
CA GLU A 135 34.72 -5.34 -17.22
C GLU A 135 34.57 -4.83 -18.65
N LEU A 136 33.37 -4.37 -19.01
CA LEU A 136 33.13 -3.76 -20.32
C LEU A 136 34.08 -2.58 -20.59
N THR A 137 34.28 -1.72 -19.59
CA THR A 137 34.91 -0.40 -19.80
C THR A 137 36.41 -0.43 -19.54
N CYS A 138 36.85 -1.05 -18.44
CA CYS A 138 38.20 -0.87 -17.90
C CYS A 138 39.04 -2.15 -17.84
N SER A 139 38.50 -3.33 -18.18
CA SER A 139 39.23 -4.59 -18.09
C SER A 139 40.54 -4.57 -18.91
N PRO A 140 41.69 -5.02 -18.36
CA PRO A 140 42.95 -5.10 -19.12
C PRO A 140 42.89 -6.05 -20.31
N HIS A 141 41.98 -7.03 -20.29
CA HIS A 141 41.83 -8.05 -21.32
C HIS A 141 40.56 -7.84 -22.17
N GLN A 142 40.06 -6.60 -22.26
CA GLN A 142 38.81 -6.24 -22.93
C GLN A 142 38.66 -6.85 -24.34
N SER A 143 39.74 -6.90 -25.13
CA SER A 143 39.70 -7.48 -26.49
C SER A 143 39.40 -8.98 -26.52
N MET A 144 39.52 -9.72 -25.41
CA MET A 144 39.23 -11.15 -25.38
C MET A 144 37.74 -11.45 -25.45
N PHE A 145 36.88 -10.53 -24.99
CA PHE A 145 35.43 -10.74 -24.88
C PHE A 145 34.60 -9.61 -25.51
N ILE A 146 35.22 -8.58 -26.10
CA ILE A 146 34.51 -7.53 -26.86
C ILE A 146 35.00 -7.50 -28.30
N ASN A 147 34.06 -7.50 -29.25
CA ASN A 147 34.33 -7.19 -30.65
C ASN A 147 33.54 -5.95 -31.12
N VAL A 148 34.18 -5.06 -31.88
CA VAL A 148 33.54 -3.86 -32.44
C VAL A 148 32.93 -4.22 -33.79
N THR A 149 31.60 -4.23 -33.88
CA THR A 149 30.89 -4.68 -35.08
C THR A 149 30.56 -3.56 -36.05
N SER A 150 30.26 -2.37 -35.55
CA SER A 150 29.93 -1.22 -36.41
C SER A 150 30.50 0.08 -35.88
N THR A 151 30.79 0.99 -36.82
CA THR A 151 31.32 2.32 -36.54
C THR A 151 30.53 3.39 -37.28
N ASP A 152 30.31 4.53 -36.62
CA ASP A 152 29.68 5.72 -37.18
C ASP A 152 30.73 6.84 -37.31
N LYS A 153 30.46 7.85 -38.14
CA LYS A 153 31.27 9.08 -38.19
C LYS A 153 30.56 10.21 -37.46
N VAL A 154 31.14 10.68 -36.35
CA VAL A 154 30.62 11.80 -35.56
C VAL A 154 31.62 12.95 -35.63
N LYS A 155 31.20 14.11 -36.16
CA LYS A 155 32.04 15.31 -36.33
C LYS A 155 33.40 15.04 -37.03
N GLY A 156 33.42 14.09 -37.96
CA GLY A 156 34.63 13.73 -38.74
C GLY A 156 35.49 12.62 -38.12
N ASN A 157 35.25 12.22 -36.87
CA ASN A 157 35.95 11.11 -36.21
C ASN A 157 35.14 9.80 -36.32
N LEU A 158 35.83 8.67 -36.43
CA LEU A 158 35.23 7.34 -36.34
C LEU A 158 34.94 7.00 -34.88
N THR A 159 33.73 6.54 -34.60
CA THR A 159 33.24 6.21 -33.25
C THR A 159 32.52 4.88 -33.25
N VAL A 160 32.59 4.14 -32.15
CA VAL A 160 31.88 2.85 -31.99
C VAL A 160 30.37 3.08 -32.02
N SER A 161 29.66 2.32 -32.87
CA SER A 161 28.19 2.33 -32.93
C SER A 161 27.54 0.99 -32.57
N GLY A 162 28.32 -0.10 -32.61
CA GLY A 162 27.89 -1.44 -32.25
C GLY A 162 29.05 -2.30 -31.74
N ILE A 163 28.79 -3.09 -30.70
CA ILE A 163 29.71 -4.10 -30.18
C ILE A 163 29.01 -5.44 -29.95
N GLU A 164 29.78 -6.51 -30.02
CA GLU A 164 29.43 -7.82 -29.47
C GLU A 164 30.18 -8.03 -28.17
N PHE A 165 29.45 -8.35 -27.10
CA PHE A 165 29.99 -8.61 -25.78
C PHE A 165 29.74 -10.08 -25.41
N TYR A 166 30.82 -10.86 -25.35
CA TYR A 166 30.78 -12.27 -25.04
C TYR A 166 30.80 -12.49 -23.52
N VAL A 167 29.69 -12.99 -22.96
CA VAL A 167 29.49 -13.18 -21.53
C VAL A 167 28.83 -14.52 -21.30
N TYR A 168 29.33 -15.34 -20.38
CA TYR A 168 28.70 -16.62 -20.04
C TYR A 168 27.27 -16.43 -19.51
N ASP A 169 26.35 -17.31 -19.93
CA ASP A 169 24.96 -17.29 -19.46
C ASP A 169 24.86 -17.42 -17.93
N ALA A 170 25.76 -18.19 -17.31
CA ALA A 170 25.83 -18.32 -15.86
C ALA A 170 26.04 -16.97 -15.14
N PHE A 171 26.78 -16.04 -15.74
CA PHE A 171 26.94 -14.70 -15.19
C PHE A 171 25.63 -13.89 -15.33
N GLY A 172 24.97 -13.97 -16.49
CA GLY A 172 23.69 -13.29 -16.71
C GLY A 172 22.59 -13.80 -15.78
N GLU A 173 22.49 -15.11 -15.61
CA GLU A 173 21.56 -15.74 -14.69
C GLU A 173 21.84 -15.33 -13.24
N GLY A 174 23.10 -15.40 -12.79
CA GLY A 174 23.47 -14.96 -11.45
C GLY A 174 23.21 -13.47 -11.19
N LEU A 175 23.46 -12.62 -12.18
CA LEU A 175 23.12 -11.19 -12.12
C LEU A 175 21.60 -11.00 -11.99
N TYR A 176 20.80 -11.62 -12.85
CA TYR A 176 19.34 -11.54 -12.80
C TYR A 176 18.78 -12.05 -11.46
N GLU A 177 19.18 -13.24 -11.04
CA GLU A 177 18.72 -13.88 -9.81
C GLU A 177 19.06 -13.05 -8.57
N SER A 178 20.24 -12.42 -8.54
CA SER A 178 20.60 -11.53 -7.43
C SER A 178 19.75 -10.26 -7.36
N CYS A 179 19.16 -9.82 -8.48
CA CYS A 179 18.48 -8.54 -8.62
C CYS A 179 16.96 -8.62 -8.74
N LYS A 180 16.40 -9.80 -9.02
CA LYS A 180 14.99 -9.94 -9.42
C LYS A 180 13.97 -9.46 -8.39
N ASP A 181 14.28 -9.62 -7.10
CA ASP A 181 13.40 -9.28 -5.98
C ASP A 181 13.74 -7.93 -5.32
N VAL A 182 14.79 -7.25 -5.80
CA VAL A 182 15.22 -5.96 -5.24
C VAL A 182 14.15 -4.91 -5.47
N LYS A 183 13.80 -4.19 -4.41
CA LYS A 183 12.77 -3.15 -4.41
C LYS A 183 13.39 -1.76 -4.38
N PHE A 184 12.76 -0.85 -5.11
CA PHE A 184 13.02 0.57 -4.98
C PHE A 184 12.21 1.13 -3.80
N GLY A 185 12.89 1.41 -2.68
CA GLY A 185 12.28 1.66 -1.38
C GLY A 185 11.25 2.79 -1.33
N THR A 186 11.38 3.82 -2.16
CA THR A 186 10.44 4.96 -2.20
C THR A 186 9.10 4.62 -2.86
N MET A 187 9.07 3.62 -3.74
CA MET A 187 7.89 3.27 -4.54
C MET A 187 7.39 1.85 -4.27
N ASN A 188 8.11 1.07 -3.46
CA ASN A 188 7.83 -0.35 -3.18
C ASN A 188 7.63 -1.21 -4.45
N SER A 189 8.24 -0.80 -5.57
CA SER A 189 8.20 -1.49 -6.86
C SER A 189 9.56 -2.14 -7.16
N ARG A 190 9.59 -3.15 -8.04
CA ARG A 190 10.83 -3.87 -8.36
C ARG A 190 11.81 -2.95 -9.10
N ALA A 191 13.07 -2.97 -8.71
CA ALA A 191 14.14 -2.19 -9.34
C ALA A 191 14.27 -2.50 -10.84
N LEU A 192 14.10 -3.77 -11.23
CA LEU A 192 14.12 -4.22 -12.63
C LEU A 192 13.05 -3.57 -13.52
N ASN A 193 11.96 -3.03 -12.96
CA ASN A 193 10.99 -2.28 -13.75
C ASN A 193 11.60 -1.00 -14.34
N PHE A 194 12.61 -0.43 -13.66
CA PHE A 194 13.29 0.79 -14.08
C PHE A 194 14.54 0.49 -14.90
N ILE A 195 15.39 -0.41 -14.39
CA ILE A 195 16.72 -0.68 -14.99
C ILE A 195 16.71 -1.84 -16.00
N GLY A 196 15.59 -2.53 -16.15
CA GLY A 196 15.41 -3.68 -17.03
C GLY A 196 14.10 -3.70 -17.80
N ALA A 197 13.32 -2.60 -17.79
CA ALA A 197 11.98 -2.52 -18.37
C ALA A 197 11.05 -3.70 -17.99
N GLY A 198 11.17 -4.20 -16.76
CA GLY A 198 10.33 -5.31 -16.26
C GLY A 198 10.74 -6.69 -16.79
N ALA A 199 12.00 -6.86 -17.21
CA ALA A 199 12.55 -8.12 -17.68
C ALA A 199 12.24 -9.31 -16.77
N LYS A 200 11.78 -10.42 -17.36
CA LYS A 200 11.42 -11.67 -16.67
C LYS A 200 12.55 -12.70 -16.63
N ASN A 201 13.62 -12.45 -17.36
CA ASN A 201 14.81 -13.29 -17.44
C ASN A 201 16.03 -12.43 -17.79
N PHE A 202 17.23 -13.00 -17.67
CA PHE A 202 18.47 -12.27 -17.96
C PHE A 202 18.61 -11.86 -19.43
N THR A 203 18.08 -12.64 -20.38
CA THR A 203 18.16 -12.35 -21.81
C THR A 203 17.38 -11.10 -22.19
N GLU A 204 16.16 -10.95 -21.67
CA GLU A 204 15.35 -9.73 -21.81
C GLU A 204 16.07 -8.53 -21.18
N TRP A 205 16.69 -8.73 -20.01
CA TRP A 205 17.42 -7.66 -19.34
C TRP A 205 18.65 -7.21 -20.16
N TYR A 206 19.41 -8.15 -20.71
CA TYR A 206 20.54 -7.91 -21.62
C TYR A 206 20.11 -7.19 -22.89
N ALA A 207 18.99 -7.60 -23.50
CA ALA A 207 18.42 -6.90 -24.65
C ALA A 207 18.06 -5.45 -24.32
N PHE A 208 17.52 -5.20 -23.11
CA PHE A 208 17.19 -3.85 -22.67
C PHE A 208 18.41 -2.96 -22.45
N ILE A 209 19.41 -3.42 -21.67
CA ILE A 209 20.61 -2.61 -21.39
C ILE A 209 21.52 -2.47 -22.61
N GLY A 210 21.46 -3.44 -23.54
CA GLY A 210 22.24 -3.44 -24.76
C GLY A 210 21.65 -2.62 -25.91
N ARG A 211 20.39 -2.19 -25.81
CA ARG A 211 19.79 -1.36 -26.88
C ARG A 211 20.42 0.03 -26.90
N ARG A 212 20.65 0.56 -28.11
CA ARG A 212 21.01 1.98 -28.28
C ARG A 212 19.84 2.85 -27.82
N ALA A 213 20.09 3.69 -26.82
CA ALA A 213 19.07 4.60 -26.29
C ALA A 213 18.72 5.71 -27.31
N PRO A 214 17.44 6.08 -27.43
CA PRO A 214 17.01 7.27 -28.18
C PRO A 214 17.61 8.56 -27.59
N LEU A 215 17.49 9.67 -28.34
CA LEU A 215 17.99 10.97 -27.89
C LEU A 215 17.32 11.39 -26.57
N ASN A 216 18.11 11.96 -25.65
CA ASN A 216 17.68 12.45 -24.33
C ASN A 216 17.09 11.41 -23.35
N LEU A 217 17.13 10.12 -23.67
CA LEU A 217 16.72 9.05 -22.74
C LEU A 217 17.94 8.37 -22.09
N PRO A 218 17.87 7.93 -20.82
CA PRO A 218 18.94 7.17 -20.19
C PRO A 218 19.15 5.81 -20.87
N GLY A 219 20.39 5.31 -20.87
CA GLY A 219 20.77 4.03 -21.48
C GLY A 219 21.97 4.14 -22.43
N SER A 220 22.32 3.02 -23.07
CA SER A 220 23.57 2.88 -23.83
C SER A 220 23.67 3.85 -25.03
N PRO A 221 24.82 4.50 -25.26
CA PRO A 221 25.01 5.40 -26.39
C PRO A 221 25.17 4.67 -27.75
N TYR A 222 25.52 3.38 -27.72
CA TYR A 222 25.70 2.50 -28.89
C TYR A 222 25.06 1.13 -28.64
N THR A 223 24.90 0.31 -29.68
CA THR A 223 24.28 -1.02 -29.54
C THR A 223 25.28 -2.01 -28.96
N MET A 224 24.86 -2.80 -27.98
CA MET A 224 25.65 -3.87 -27.36
C MET A 224 24.89 -5.18 -27.46
N THR A 225 25.43 -6.13 -28.22
CA THR A 225 24.83 -7.45 -28.40
C THR A 225 25.53 -8.45 -27.49
N PHE A 226 24.81 -8.98 -26.49
CA PHE A 226 25.33 -10.00 -25.59
C PHE A 226 25.27 -11.38 -26.24
N LYS A 227 26.37 -12.14 -26.17
CA LYS A 227 26.47 -13.50 -26.72
C LYS A 227 27.13 -14.47 -25.73
N PRO A 228 26.67 -15.72 -25.62
CA PRO A 228 27.20 -16.70 -24.67
C PRO A 228 28.58 -17.26 -25.06
N SER A 229 28.89 -17.30 -26.35
CA SER A 229 30.12 -17.86 -26.89
C SER A 229 30.64 -17.04 -28.07
N ALA A 230 31.97 -16.98 -28.17
CA ALA A 230 32.66 -16.37 -29.29
C ALA A 230 32.97 -17.41 -30.38
N PRO A 231 33.14 -17.01 -31.65
CA PRO A 231 33.57 -17.91 -32.72
C PRO A 231 34.92 -18.54 -32.40
N GLU A 232 35.07 -19.85 -32.53
CA GLU A 232 36.33 -20.55 -32.22
C GLU A 232 37.53 -20.04 -33.03
N SER A 233 37.28 -19.50 -34.23
CA SER A 233 38.31 -18.95 -35.12
C SER A 233 38.90 -17.63 -34.67
N SER A 234 38.27 -16.88 -33.75
CA SER A 234 38.75 -15.55 -33.33
C SER A 234 39.69 -15.60 -32.12
N GLY A 235 39.84 -16.76 -31.45
CA GLY A 235 40.65 -16.90 -30.23
C GLY A 235 40.09 -16.15 -29.00
N MET A 236 38.92 -15.55 -29.13
CA MET A 236 38.19 -14.85 -28.08
C MET A 236 37.61 -15.83 -27.06
N LYS A 237 37.46 -15.38 -25.82
CA LYS A 237 36.84 -16.13 -24.72
C LYS A 237 35.83 -15.26 -24.02
N PRO A 238 34.66 -15.78 -23.63
CA PRO A 238 33.69 -15.00 -22.85
C PRO A 238 34.28 -14.49 -21.53
N MET A 239 33.72 -13.39 -21.04
CA MET A 239 34.09 -12.78 -19.76
C MET A 239 34.02 -13.82 -18.63
N ASN A 240 35.12 -13.99 -17.91
CA ASN A 240 35.27 -14.95 -16.83
C ASN A 240 35.30 -14.25 -15.46
N VAL A 241 34.12 -13.85 -14.99
CA VAL A 241 33.94 -13.22 -13.67
C VAL A 241 32.85 -13.96 -12.91
N SER A 242 33.05 -14.18 -11.61
CA SER A 242 32.06 -14.81 -10.74
C SER A 242 30.97 -13.82 -10.32
N THR A 243 29.76 -14.34 -10.11
CA THR A 243 28.64 -13.59 -9.54
C THR A 243 28.53 -13.84 -8.04
N TYR A 244 28.05 -12.83 -7.31
CA TYR A 244 27.68 -12.93 -5.90
C TYR A 244 26.21 -13.28 -5.77
N SER A 245 25.89 -14.31 -5.00
CA SER A 245 24.50 -14.65 -4.68
C SER A 245 23.91 -13.64 -3.71
N CYS A 246 22.61 -13.35 -3.80
CA CYS A 246 21.94 -12.47 -2.83
C CYS A 246 21.86 -13.07 -1.42
N GLY A 247 22.00 -14.39 -1.29
CA GLY A 247 22.10 -15.10 -0.01
C GLY A 247 23.51 -15.15 0.58
N ASP A 248 24.52 -14.60 -0.10
CA ASP A 248 25.89 -14.56 0.41
C ASP A 248 26.00 -13.59 1.60
N ILE A 249 26.66 -14.03 2.67
CA ILE A 249 26.84 -13.26 3.91
C ILE A 249 27.82 -12.09 3.68
N SER A 250 28.78 -12.23 2.76
CA SER A 250 29.80 -11.21 2.50
C SER A 250 29.23 -9.91 1.92
N LEU A 251 28.18 -10.03 1.09
CA LEU A 251 27.43 -8.93 0.49
C LEU A 251 25.93 -9.09 0.79
N GLY A 252 25.62 -9.24 2.08
CA GLY A 252 24.26 -9.54 2.54
C GLY A 252 23.22 -8.53 2.07
N CYS A 253 22.13 -9.04 1.48
CA CYS A 253 20.99 -8.25 1.04
C CYS A 253 19.90 -8.16 2.12
N SER A 254 19.08 -7.11 2.05
CA SER A 254 17.92 -6.99 2.93
C SER A 254 16.90 -8.11 2.65
N CYS A 255 16.17 -8.59 3.66
CA CYS A 255 15.17 -9.64 3.47
C CYS A 255 14.02 -9.22 2.52
N GLY A 256 13.69 -7.92 2.49
CA GLY A 256 12.68 -7.38 1.58
C GLY A 256 13.11 -7.40 0.11
N ASP A 257 14.42 -7.45 -0.14
CA ASP A 257 15.05 -7.39 -1.46
C ASP A 257 15.60 -8.74 -1.95
N CYS A 258 15.84 -9.69 -1.03
CA CYS A 258 16.26 -11.06 -1.34
C CYS A 258 15.65 -12.04 -0.31
N PRO A 259 14.69 -12.90 -0.71
CA PRO A 259 14.08 -13.87 0.19
C PRO A 259 15.05 -15.00 0.60
N GLN A 260 16.13 -15.21 -0.16
CA GLN A 260 17.20 -16.16 0.15
C GLN A 260 18.23 -15.59 1.14
N SER A 261 18.05 -14.34 1.59
CA SER A 261 18.97 -13.72 2.55
C SER A 261 18.95 -14.49 3.87
N PRO A 262 20.11 -14.78 4.48
CA PRO A 262 20.19 -15.50 5.76
C PRO A 262 19.57 -14.71 6.93
N VAL A 263 19.31 -13.42 6.74
CA VAL A 263 18.63 -12.54 7.72
C VAL A 263 17.12 -12.75 7.71
N CYS A 264 16.56 -13.35 6.65
CA CYS A 264 15.15 -13.71 6.64
C CYS A 264 14.89 -14.80 7.68
N ALA A 265 14.07 -14.48 8.67
CA ALA A 265 13.51 -15.51 9.53
C ALA A 265 12.62 -16.40 8.66
N ASN A 266 13.02 -17.66 8.48
CA ASN A 266 12.12 -18.74 8.09
C ASN A 266 11.15 -18.99 9.26
N THR A 267 10.37 -17.99 9.59
CA THR A 267 9.22 -18.17 10.46
C THR A 267 8.19 -18.77 9.53
N ASP A 268 7.96 -20.08 9.65
CA ASP A 268 6.72 -20.68 9.15
C ASP A 268 5.59 -19.69 9.44
N PRO A 269 4.73 -19.37 8.46
CA PRO A 269 3.66 -18.39 8.66
C PRO A 269 2.98 -18.74 9.98
N PRO A 270 2.87 -17.78 10.93
CA PRO A 270 2.38 -18.06 12.26
C PRO A 270 1.13 -18.90 12.09
N PRO A 271 1.10 -20.13 12.66
CA PRO A 271 0.13 -21.15 12.27
C PRO A 271 -1.22 -20.46 12.27
N HIS A 272 -1.84 -20.40 11.08
CA HIS A 272 -3.06 -19.63 10.83
C HIS A 272 -3.89 -19.70 12.10
N GLN A 273 -3.93 -18.61 12.86
CA GLN A 273 -4.76 -18.58 14.05
C GLN A 273 -6.18 -18.55 13.51
N ALA A 274 -6.69 -19.73 13.15
CA ALA A 274 -8.08 -19.97 12.85
C ALA A 274 -8.82 -19.36 14.04
N GLY A 275 -9.49 -18.23 13.75
CA GLY A 275 -9.71 -17.12 14.67
C GLY A 275 -9.86 -17.57 16.11
N ALA A 276 -8.98 -17.07 16.99
CA ALA A 276 -8.85 -17.44 18.39
C ALA A 276 -10.23 -17.59 19.05
N SER A 277 -10.78 -18.79 18.98
CA SER A 277 -12.00 -19.12 19.68
C SER A 277 -11.60 -19.23 21.14
N CYS A 278 -12.25 -18.42 21.98
CA CYS A 278 -12.04 -18.45 23.42
C CYS A 278 -12.15 -19.91 23.89
N THR A 279 -11.04 -20.47 24.36
CA THR A 279 -10.97 -21.83 24.90
C THR A 279 -10.49 -21.75 26.33
N VAL A 280 -11.29 -22.30 27.25
CA VAL A 280 -10.92 -22.41 28.65
C VAL A 280 -10.16 -23.72 28.81
N ARG A 281 -8.96 -23.64 29.41
CA ARG A 281 -8.15 -24.81 29.75
C ARG A 281 -8.10 -24.97 31.26
N ILE A 282 -8.78 -25.99 31.77
CA ILE A 282 -8.72 -26.39 33.18
C ILE A 282 -8.05 -27.76 33.22
N GLY A 283 -6.77 -27.78 33.61
CA GLY A 283 -5.93 -28.98 33.55
C GLY A 283 -5.79 -29.52 32.11
N SER A 284 -6.18 -30.78 31.90
CA SER A 284 -6.14 -31.46 30.59
C SER A 284 -7.38 -31.21 29.72
N PHE A 285 -8.43 -30.58 30.25
CA PHE A 285 -9.67 -30.35 29.52
C PHE A 285 -9.61 -29.02 28.77
N LYS A 286 -9.86 -29.07 27.46
CA LYS A 286 -9.95 -27.89 26.59
C LYS A 286 -11.37 -27.80 26.05
N ALA A 287 -12.12 -26.80 26.47
CA ALA A 287 -13.48 -26.55 26.01
C ALA A 287 -13.62 -25.14 25.43
N LYS A 288 -14.57 -24.96 24.52
CA LYS A 288 -14.94 -23.62 24.05
C LYS A 288 -15.62 -22.87 25.21
N CYS A 289 -15.38 -21.58 25.33
CA CYS A 289 -15.94 -20.75 26.40
C CYS A 289 -17.48 -20.79 26.41
N VAL A 290 -18.12 -20.87 25.24
CA VAL A 290 -19.58 -20.99 25.12
C VAL A 290 -20.09 -22.30 25.75
N ASP A 291 -19.48 -23.44 25.40
CA ASP A 291 -19.87 -24.75 25.93
C ASP A 291 -19.65 -24.81 27.45
N PHE A 292 -18.57 -24.20 27.95
CA PHE A 292 -18.28 -24.12 29.38
C PHE A 292 -19.31 -23.28 30.14
N ILE A 293 -19.67 -22.10 29.62
CA ILE A 293 -20.68 -21.21 30.23
C ILE A 293 -22.05 -21.88 30.21
N LEU A 294 -22.44 -22.49 29.09
CA LEU A 294 -23.72 -23.21 28.98
C LEU A 294 -23.79 -24.40 29.94
N THR A 295 -22.70 -25.12 30.14
CA THR A 295 -22.63 -26.23 31.11
C THR A 295 -22.81 -25.73 32.53
N ILE A 296 -22.16 -24.62 32.91
CA ILE A 296 -22.34 -24.01 34.24
C ILE A 296 -23.79 -23.59 34.45
N LEU A 297 -24.39 -22.90 33.47
CA LEU A 297 -25.79 -22.47 33.55
C LEU A 297 -26.73 -23.67 33.68
N TYR A 298 -26.48 -24.76 32.94
CA TYR A 298 -27.27 -25.98 33.03
C TYR A 298 -27.16 -26.65 34.40
N VAL A 299 -25.95 -26.77 34.97
CA VAL A 299 -25.75 -27.33 36.31
C VAL A 299 -26.46 -26.50 37.38
N ILE A 300 -26.42 -25.18 37.28
CA ILE A 300 -27.13 -24.27 38.20
C ILE A 300 -28.65 -24.50 38.10
N LEU A 301 -29.19 -24.61 36.89
CA LEU A 301 -30.62 -24.84 36.66
C LEU A 301 -31.09 -26.19 37.22
N VAL A 302 -30.34 -27.27 36.95
CA VAL A 302 -30.67 -28.61 37.47
C VAL A 302 -30.57 -28.63 39.00
N SER A 303 -29.56 -27.99 39.57
CA SER A 303 -29.40 -27.88 41.03
C SER A 303 -30.54 -27.11 41.68
N MET A 304 -31.01 -26.03 41.04
CA MET A 304 -32.19 -25.29 41.49
C MET A 304 -33.47 -26.14 41.39
N PHE A 305 -33.66 -26.89 40.30
CA PHE A 305 -34.83 -27.74 40.13
C PHE A 305 -34.86 -28.91 41.13
N LEU A 306 -33.73 -29.59 41.33
CA LEU A 306 -33.58 -30.65 42.33
C LEU A 306 -33.73 -30.09 43.76
N GLY A 307 -33.14 -28.93 44.04
CA GLY A 307 -33.29 -28.23 45.31
C GLY A 307 -34.75 -27.86 45.59
N TRP A 308 -35.46 -27.33 44.60
CA TRP A 308 -36.90 -27.02 44.68
C TRP A 308 -37.74 -28.28 44.92
N GLY A 309 -37.45 -29.36 44.19
CA GLY A 309 -38.13 -30.65 44.36
C GLY A 309 -37.92 -31.25 45.75
N LEU A 310 -36.69 -31.24 46.27
CA LEU A 310 -36.37 -31.73 47.61
C LEU A 310 -36.96 -30.83 48.71
N PHE A 311 -36.96 -29.51 48.52
CA PHE A 311 -37.53 -28.56 49.48
C PHE A 311 -39.06 -28.69 49.57
N ASN A 312 -39.74 -28.84 48.42
CA ASN A 312 -41.19 -29.05 48.40
C ASN A 312 -41.59 -30.43 48.93
N ARG A 313 -40.79 -31.47 48.65
CA ARG A 313 -41.02 -32.80 49.22
C ARG A 313 -40.79 -32.83 50.74
N LYS A 314 -39.84 -32.05 51.26
CA LYS A 314 -39.67 -31.85 52.70
C LYS A 314 -40.83 -31.05 53.31
N ARG A 315 -41.35 -30.06 52.60
CA ARG A 315 -42.53 -29.28 53.02
C ARG A 315 -43.82 -30.12 53.07
N GLU A 316 -44.04 -31.02 52.11
CA GLU A 316 -45.15 -31.99 52.16
C GLU A 316 -44.97 -33.00 53.30
N ARG A 317 -43.74 -33.44 53.58
CA ARG A 317 -43.46 -34.37 54.69
C ARG A 317 -43.65 -33.70 56.06
N ASP A 318 -43.26 -32.44 56.21
CA ASP A 318 -43.53 -31.64 57.41
C ASP A 318 -45.03 -31.32 57.55
N GLN A 319 -45.78 -31.09 56.46
CA GLN A 319 -47.25 -30.93 56.50
C GLN A 319 -47.97 -32.23 56.87
N SER A 320 -47.52 -33.39 56.37
CA SER A 320 -48.07 -34.71 56.73
C SER A 320 -47.77 -35.08 58.19
N SER A 321 -46.65 -34.64 58.76
CA SER A 321 -46.30 -34.89 60.17
C SER A 321 -47.15 -34.11 61.18
N ARG A 322 -47.93 -33.11 60.71
CA ARG A 322 -48.78 -32.27 61.57
C ARG A 322 -50.25 -32.75 61.65
N MET A 323 -50.60 -33.84 60.97
CA MET A 323 -51.94 -34.42 60.98
C MET A 323 -51.89 -35.89 61.39
N ASN A 324 -51.83 -36.16 62.70
CA ASN A 324 -52.17 -37.48 63.25
C ASN A 324 -53.67 -37.49 63.59
N PRO A 325 -54.51 -38.33 62.97
CA PRO A 325 -55.88 -38.58 63.44
C PRO A 325 -55.90 -39.76 64.42
N VAL A 326 -56.59 -39.57 65.54
CA VAL A 326 -56.84 -40.60 66.56
C VAL A 326 -58.15 -41.35 66.24
N SER A 327 -58.03 -42.67 66.27
CA SER A 327 -59.03 -43.70 66.58
C SER A 327 -60.03 -44.17 65.52
N ASN A 328 -60.05 -45.50 65.36
CA ASN A 328 -60.98 -46.33 64.60
C ASN A 328 -62.29 -46.61 65.36
N ILE A 329 -63.41 -46.44 64.65
CA ILE A 329 -64.53 -47.38 64.41
C ILE A 329 -65.07 -48.23 65.59
N LYS A 330 -66.38 -48.07 65.86
CA LYS A 330 -67.36 -49.17 65.80
C LYS A 330 -68.81 -48.72 65.61
N ASP A 331 -69.33 -49.07 64.44
CA ASP A 331 -70.66 -49.57 64.06
C ASP A 331 -71.98 -49.11 64.70
N SER A 332 -72.85 -48.71 63.77
CA SER A 332 -74.23 -49.18 63.55
C SER A 332 -75.36 -48.68 64.45
N GLY A 333 -76.28 -47.94 63.79
CA GLY A 333 -77.59 -47.56 64.31
C GLY A 333 -78.41 -46.85 63.24
N GLU A 334 -79.34 -47.58 62.65
CA GLU A 334 -80.21 -47.27 61.52
C GLU A 334 -81.42 -46.39 61.92
N ALA A 335 -82.06 -45.78 60.88
CA ALA A 335 -83.47 -45.36 60.83
C ALA A 335 -83.87 -44.08 61.61
N THR A 336 -84.76 -43.18 61.18
CA THR A 336 -85.71 -43.06 60.05
C THR A 336 -86.42 -41.69 60.15
N GLY A 337 -87.00 -41.21 59.04
CA GLY A 337 -88.16 -40.29 59.01
C GLY A 337 -87.86 -38.87 58.53
N LYS A 338 -88.20 -38.48 57.28
CA LYS A 338 -89.53 -37.99 56.77
C LYS A 338 -89.99 -36.72 57.52
N LYS A 339 -90.48 -35.63 56.91
CA LYS A 339 -91.05 -35.34 55.57
C LYS A 339 -91.39 -33.83 55.51
N ASP A 340 -91.40 -33.28 54.29
CA ASP A 340 -92.33 -32.27 53.72
C ASP A 340 -92.48 -30.88 54.41
N GLU A 341 -92.83 -29.76 53.80
CA GLU A 341 -92.92 -29.21 52.43
C GLU A 341 -93.57 -27.81 52.60
N LYS A 342 -93.10 -26.75 51.90
CA LYS A 342 -93.91 -25.66 51.26
C LYS A 342 -93.07 -24.41 50.95
N LEU A 343 -93.07 -24.07 49.65
CA LEU A 343 -92.71 -22.78 49.02
C LEU A 343 -93.86 -21.75 49.23
N PRO A 344 -93.69 -20.42 49.07
CA PRO A 344 -93.48 -19.79 47.75
C PRO A 344 -92.41 -18.66 47.71
N THR A 345 -91.63 -18.67 46.62
CA THR A 345 -91.30 -17.55 45.73
C THR A 345 -91.09 -16.14 46.32
N GLN A 346 -89.87 -15.58 46.17
CA GLN A 346 -89.61 -14.42 45.30
C GLN A 346 -88.14 -13.94 45.31
N MET A 347 -87.59 -13.86 44.09
CA MET A 347 -86.57 -12.94 43.56
C MET A 347 -85.14 -12.95 44.14
N LEU A 348 -84.32 -13.82 43.53
CA LEU A 348 -83.01 -13.55 42.88
C LEU A 348 -82.43 -12.13 43.16
N GLU A 349 -81.53 -11.94 44.13
CA GLU A 349 -80.11 -12.36 44.24
C GLU A 349 -79.15 -11.42 43.50
N ASP A 350 -78.32 -10.70 44.25
CA ASP A 350 -76.88 -10.84 44.04
C ASP A 350 -76.10 -10.66 45.36
N SER A 351 -75.03 -11.42 45.40
CA SER A 351 -74.32 -12.08 46.46
C SER A 351 -73.47 -11.20 47.37
N SER A 352 -73.62 -11.40 48.69
CA SER A 352 -72.59 -11.07 49.66
C SER A 352 -71.49 -12.14 49.61
N GLN A 353 -70.41 -11.88 48.88
CA GLN A 353 -69.24 -12.76 48.89
C GLN A 353 -68.58 -12.75 50.27
N THR A 354 -68.83 -13.85 50.98
CA THR A 354 -68.13 -14.32 52.17
C THR A 354 -66.61 -14.18 51.99
N GLY A 355 -66.00 -13.30 52.78
CA GLY A 355 -64.58 -13.02 52.73
C GLY A 355 -63.73 -14.25 53.04
N SER A 356 -63.14 -14.85 52.00
CA SER A 356 -62.01 -15.75 52.15
C SER A 356 -60.83 -14.95 52.68
N ARG A 357 -60.49 -15.17 53.95
CA ARG A 357 -59.30 -14.60 54.59
C ARG A 357 -58.08 -15.33 54.04
N VAL A 358 -57.66 -14.96 52.83
CA VAL A 358 -56.39 -15.39 52.25
C VAL A 358 -55.29 -14.88 53.17
N GLN A 359 -54.50 -15.78 53.78
CA GLN A 359 -53.29 -15.41 54.51
C GLN A 359 -52.27 -14.84 53.52
N LEU A 360 -52.31 -13.52 53.32
CA LEU A 360 -51.26 -12.80 52.62
C LEU A 360 -49.96 -12.87 53.43
N SER A 361 -48.82 -13.09 52.76
CA SER A 361 -47.49 -13.03 53.39
C SER A 361 -47.27 -11.66 54.05
N ILE A 362 -46.39 -11.55 55.05
CA ILE A 362 -46.13 -10.27 55.76
C ILE A 362 -45.80 -9.14 54.78
N VAL A 363 -45.02 -9.43 53.74
CA VAL A 363 -44.67 -8.47 52.68
C VAL A 363 -45.89 -8.10 51.83
N GLN A 364 -46.73 -9.08 51.47
CA GLN A 364 -47.92 -8.84 50.67
C GLN A 364 -48.99 -8.08 51.46
N GLY A 365 -49.12 -8.34 52.76
CA GLY A 365 -49.98 -7.59 53.68
C GLY A 365 -49.50 -6.16 53.88
N TYR A 366 -48.18 -5.94 54.02
CA TYR A 366 -47.60 -4.61 54.12
C TYR A 366 -47.77 -3.81 52.82
N MET A 367 -47.47 -4.42 51.65
CA MET A 367 -47.69 -3.80 50.34
C MET A 367 -49.17 -3.49 50.10
N SER A 368 -50.07 -4.42 50.42
CA SER A 368 -51.51 -4.20 50.29
C SER A 368 -51.97 -3.05 51.18
N LYS A 369 -51.55 -3.01 52.45
CA LYS A 369 -51.89 -1.92 53.36
C LYS A 369 -51.34 -0.58 52.89
N PHE A 370 -50.08 -0.55 52.44
CA PHE A 370 -49.43 0.65 51.92
C PHE A 370 -50.13 1.19 50.66
N TYR A 371 -50.30 0.36 49.62
CA TYR A 371 -50.97 0.79 48.39
C TYR A 371 -52.44 1.10 48.58
N ARG A 372 -53.13 0.43 49.52
CA ARG A 372 -54.53 0.75 49.84
C ARG A 372 -54.65 2.07 50.58
N CYS A 373 -53.76 2.36 51.53
CA CYS A 373 -53.69 3.69 52.18
C CYS A 373 -53.29 4.78 51.19
N TYR A 374 -52.27 4.56 50.36
CA TYR A 374 -51.82 5.49 49.33
C TYR A 374 -52.92 5.73 48.27
N GLY A 375 -53.55 4.67 47.77
CA GLY A 375 -54.66 4.76 46.81
C GLY A 375 -55.87 5.48 47.39
N THR A 376 -56.20 5.26 48.67
CA THR A 376 -57.26 6.01 49.36
C THR A 376 -56.91 7.50 49.48
N TRP A 377 -55.64 7.83 49.73
CA TRP A 377 -55.17 9.21 49.80
C TRP A 377 -55.22 9.91 48.43
N VAL A 378 -54.81 9.22 47.36
CA VAL A 378 -54.91 9.69 45.97
C VAL A 378 -56.37 9.91 45.57
N ALA A 379 -57.25 8.95 45.87
CA ALA A 379 -58.68 9.03 45.55
C ALA A 379 -59.41 10.15 46.32
N ARG A 380 -58.95 10.50 47.53
CA ARG A 380 -59.47 11.64 48.29
C ARG A 380 -58.99 13.01 47.78
N ASN A 381 -57.85 13.08 47.11
CA ASN A 381 -57.24 14.33 46.65
C ASN A 381 -56.86 14.31 45.14
N PRO A 382 -57.79 14.00 44.23
CA PRO A 382 -57.46 13.76 42.82
C PRO A 382 -56.88 15.00 42.11
N ILE A 383 -57.39 16.20 42.41
CA ILE A 383 -56.94 17.46 41.79
C ILE A 383 -55.49 17.80 42.18
N LEU A 384 -55.13 17.56 43.45
CA LEU A 384 -53.78 17.82 43.97
C LEU A 384 -52.77 16.86 43.34
N VAL A 385 -53.10 15.57 43.23
CA VAL A 385 -52.21 14.58 42.61
C VAL A 385 -52.02 14.85 41.11
N LEU A 386 -53.10 15.15 40.39
CA LEU A 386 -53.01 15.48 38.96
C LEU A 386 -52.19 16.74 38.70
N SER A 387 -52.39 17.80 39.50
CA SER A 387 -51.60 19.04 39.38
C SER A 387 -50.12 18.85 39.72
N LEU A 388 -49.79 18.08 40.76
CA LEU A 388 -48.40 17.73 41.08
C LEU A 388 -47.76 16.87 39.98
N SER A 389 -48.47 15.89 39.43
CA SER A 389 -47.94 15.08 38.32
C SER A 389 -47.70 15.90 37.06
N LEU A 390 -48.60 16.83 36.73
CA LEU A 390 -48.46 17.72 35.59
C LEU A 390 -47.28 18.69 35.80
N ALA A 391 -47.14 19.25 37.01
CA ALA A 391 -46.01 20.09 37.37
C ALA A 391 -44.68 19.33 37.28
N ALA A 392 -44.63 18.07 37.72
CA ALA A 392 -43.44 17.22 37.60
C ALA A 392 -43.07 16.94 36.15
N ILE A 393 -44.05 16.62 35.29
CA ILE A 393 -43.82 16.40 33.85
C ILE A 393 -43.32 17.70 33.20
N LEU A 394 -43.95 18.83 33.47
CA LEU A 394 -43.51 20.13 32.93
C LEU A 394 -42.09 20.47 33.38
N LEU A 395 -41.73 20.19 34.63
CA LEU A 395 -40.37 20.41 35.15
C LEU A 395 -39.34 19.49 34.47
N LEU A 396 -39.68 18.22 34.22
CA LEU A 396 -38.82 17.31 33.46
C LEU A 396 -38.70 17.74 31.99
N CYS A 397 -39.79 18.23 31.39
CA CYS A 397 -39.79 18.76 30.02
C CYS A 397 -38.94 20.03 29.86
N LEU A 398 -38.77 20.86 30.91
CA LEU A 398 -37.81 21.97 30.89
C LEU A 398 -36.37 21.49 30.64
N GLY A 399 -36.04 20.26 31.04
CA GLY A 399 -34.74 19.63 30.75
C GLY A 399 -34.48 19.45 29.25
N LEU A 400 -35.52 19.36 28.42
CA LEU A 400 -35.39 19.23 26.97
C LEU A 400 -34.92 20.54 26.30
N ILE A 401 -35.06 21.70 26.95
CA ILE A 401 -34.57 22.98 26.41
C ILE A 401 -33.04 22.98 26.31
N ARG A 402 -32.35 22.22 27.18
CA ARG A 402 -30.89 22.03 27.13
C ARG A 402 -30.47 20.80 26.35
N PHE A 403 -31.41 20.09 25.71
CA PHE A 403 -31.10 18.89 24.95
C PHE A 403 -30.38 19.25 23.65
N LYS A 404 -29.12 18.87 23.55
CA LYS A 404 -28.30 19.05 22.36
C LYS A 404 -28.10 17.68 21.71
N VAL A 405 -28.63 17.52 20.50
CA VAL A 405 -28.46 16.29 19.70
C VAL A 405 -27.13 16.37 18.96
N GLU A 406 -26.31 15.33 19.10
CA GLU A 406 -25.06 15.17 18.36
C GLU A 406 -25.30 14.22 17.17
N THR A 407 -25.12 14.72 15.94
CA THR A 407 -25.52 14.03 14.69
C THR A 407 -24.35 13.44 13.88
N ARG A 408 -23.11 13.53 14.37
CA ARG A 408 -21.91 13.10 13.62
C ARG A 408 -21.73 11.56 13.63
N PRO A 409 -21.75 10.88 12.47
CA PRO A 409 -21.72 9.43 12.37
C PRO A 409 -20.35 8.79 12.62
N GLU A 410 -19.20 9.48 12.63
CA GLU A 410 -17.95 8.88 13.14
C GLU A 410 -17.97 8.61 14.66
N LYS A 411 -18.97 9.16 15.36
CA LYS A 411 -19.40 8.74 16.69
C LYS A 411 -20.51 7.69 16.64
N PHE A 412 -20.93 7.18 15.48
CA PHE A 412 -21.96 6.15 15.25
C PHE A 412 -21.44 4.87 14.52
N LEU A 413 -20.26 4.93 13.89
CA LEU A 413 -19.83 4.00 12.84
C LEU A 413 -18.95 2.82 13.31
N LEU A 414 -19.43 2.02 14.26
CA LEU A 414 -18.86 0.67 14.48
C LEU A 414 -19.91 -0.46 14.49
N LEU A 415 -21.21 -0.15 14.49
CA LEU A 415 -22.25 -1.19 14.39
C LEU A 415 -22.41 -1.80 12.99
N ILE A 416 -22.16 -1.04 11.93
CA ILE A 416 -22.39 -1.52 10.55
C ILE A 416 -21.40 -2.64 10.17
N LEU A 417 -20.15 -2.59 10.69
CA LEU A 417 -19.16 -3.63 10.45
C LEU A 417 -19.41 -4.90 11.28
N SER A 418 -20.13 -4.83 12.41
CA SER A 418 -20.63 -6.04 13.07
C SER A 418 -21.86 -6.62 12.37
N GLN A 419 -22.68 -5.78 11.73
CA GLN A 419 -23.88 -6.22 11.03
C GLN A 419 -23.52 -7.06 9.79
N GLN A 420 -22.58 -6.61 8.94
CA GLN A 420 -22.17 -7.37 7.75
C GLN A 420 -21.51 -8.73 8.09
N SER A 421 -20.80 -8.82 9.22
CA SER A 421 -20.25 -10.11 9.69
C SER A 421 -21.31 -11.02 10.30
N LEU A 422 -22.41 -10.47 10.83
CA LEU A 422 -23.55 -11.26 11.31
C LEU A 422 -24.41 -11.72 10.13
N ASP A 423 -24.73 -10.85 9.17
CA ASP A 423 -25.56 -11.16 8.00
C ASP A 423 -24.94 -12.28 7.15
N ALA A 424 -23.61 -12.26 6.97
CA ALA A 424 -22.88 -13.33 6.29
C ALA A 424 -22.86 -14.67 7.06
N ARG A 425 -23.04 -14.64 8.39
CA ARG A 425 -23.13 -15.86 9.23
C ARG A 425 -24.57 -16.35 9.41
N ILE A 426 -25.56 -15.45 9.33
CA ILE A 426 -26.99 -15.75 9.45
C ILE A 426 -27.55 -16.42 8.19
N SER A 427 -26.96 -16.15 7.01
CA SER A 427 -27.26 -16.85 5.74
C SER A 427 -27.08 -18.39 5.78
N LYS A 428 -26.57 -18.97 6.87
CA LYS A 428 -26.28 -20.40 7.01
C LYS A 428 -27.18 -21.15 8.02
N ILE A 429 -28.23 -20.52 8.54
CA ILE A 429 -29.09 -21.09 9.58
C ILE A 429 -30.49 -21.33 9.01
N ASP A 430 -30.99 -22.57 9.18
CA ASP A 430 -32.27 -23.07 8.66
C ASP A 430 -33.47 -22.15 8.95
N GLU A 431 -34.38 -22.11 7.97
CA GLU A 431 -35.58 -21.27 7.80
C GLU A 431 -36.61 -21.35 8.95
N TYR A 432 -36.40 -22.21 9.95
CA TYR A 432 -37.25 -22.34 11.14
C TYR A 432 -36.82 -21.48 12.33
N LEU A 433 -35.54 -21.07 12.42
CA LEU A 433 -35.04 -20.28 13.56
C LEU A 433 -35.25 -18.76 13.39
N TRP A 434 -35.55 -18.32 12.16
CA TRP A 434 -35.70 -16.90 11.81
C TRP A 434 -36.88 -16.27 12.56
N LYS A 435 -38.00 -17.00 12.70
CA LYS A 435 -39.25 -16.47 13.22
C LYS A 435 -39.25 -16.15 14.73
N GLU A 436 -38.35 -16.73 15.52
CA GLU A 436 -38.17 -16.40 16.94
C GLU A 436 -37.15 -15.27 17.18
N LEU A 437 -36.27 -14.97 16.22
CA LEU A 437 -35.24 -13.93 16.35
C LEU A 437 -35.78 -12.52 16.03
N GLU A 438 -36.85 -12.43 15.23
CA GLU A 438 -37.52 -11.18 14.85
C GLU A 438 -38.12 -10.46 16.09
N ASP A 439 -38.68 -11.22 17.04
CA ASP A 439 -39.24 -10.71 18.29
C ASP A 439 -38.16 -10.22 19.28
N ILE A 440 -36.96 -10.82 19.25
CA ILE A 440 -35.82 -10.42 20.09
C ILE A 440 -35.18 -9.14 19.53
N GLU A 441 -35.11 -8.97 18.21
CA GLU A 441 -34.58 -7.77 17.57
C GLU A 441 -35.42 -6.53 17.88
N GLU A 442 -36.74 -6.68 17.92
CA GLU A 442 -37.67 -5.58 18.27
C GLU A 442 -37.56 -5.20 19.76
N TYR A 443 -37.37 -6.19 20.64
CA TYR A 443 -37.14 -5.96 22.09
C TYR A 443 -35.79 -5.27 22.38
N ILE A 444 -34.73 -5.61 21.64
CA ILE A 444 -33.40 -4.98 21.75
C ILE A 444 -33.43 -3.55 21.19
N LYS A 445 -34.10 -3.31 20.05
CA LYS A 445 -34.31 -1.98 19.46
C LYS A 445 -35.13 -1.05 20.38
N MET A 446 -36.00 -1.61 21.21
CA MET A 446 -36.80 -0.83 22.17
C MET A 446 -36.00 -0.46 23.44
N ASN A 447 -35.11 -1.34 23.92
CA ASN A 447 -34.26 -1.07 25.10
C ASN A 447 -33.01 -0.21 24.80
N LEU A 448 -32.43 -0.29 23.61
CA LEU A 448 -31.28 0.56 23.24
C LEU A 448 -31.66 2.04 23.07
N ARG A 449 -32.92 2.35 22.78
CA ARG A 449 -33.42 3.73 22.68
C ARG A 449 -33.36 4.50 24.01
N ASN A 450 -33.30 3.80 25.15
CA ASN A 450 -33.31 4.38 26.48
C ASN A 450 -31.91 4.60 27.10
N LEU A 451 -30.82 4.24 26.41
CA LEU A 451 -29.45 4.30 26.95
C LEU A 451 -28.54 5.38 26.34
N CYS A 452 -29.02 6.19 25.38
CA CYS A 452 -28.26 7.29 24.81
C CYS A 452 -28.30 8.54 25.70
N ALA A 453 -27.68 8.46 26.88
CA ALA A 453 -27.49 9.59 27.78
C ALA A 453 -26.08 9.59 28.36
N PHE A 454 -25.07 9.94 27.55
CA PHE A 454 -23.81 10.46 28.07
C PHE A 454 -23.17 11.44 27.08
N GLY A 455 -23.09 12.70 27.49
CA GLY A 455 -22.32 13.72 26.82
C GLY A 455 -20.85 13.64 27.22
N ARG A 456 -19.97 13.42 26.23
CA ARG A 456 -18.75 14.19 25.95
C ARG A 456 -18.06 13.64 24.70
N ASP A 457 -17.24 14.49 24.10
CA ASP A 457 -16.69 14.45 22.74
C ASP A 457 -16.08 13.12 22.24
N LYS A 458 -16.15 12.89 20.92
CA LYS A 458 -15.57 11.80 20.09
C LYS A 458 -15.98 10.33 20.36
N LEU A 459 -16.91 10.01 21.26
CA LEU A 459 -16.79 8.76 22.02
C LEU A 459 -18.03 7.87 22.26
N LEU A 460 -18.80 7.55 21.22
CA LEU A 460 -19.90 6.60 21.40
C LEU A 460 -19.49 5.10 21.26
N TRP A 461 -18.46 4.76 20.45
CA TRP A 461 -18.09 3.34 20.16
C TRP A 461 -16.72 2.91 20.65
N VAL A 462 -15.83 3.85 20.88
CA VAL A 462 -14.47 3.59 21.35
C VAL A 462 -14.35 4.29 22.69
N GLY A 463 -14.00 3.60 23.78
CA GLY A 463 -13.91 4.21 25.11
C GLY A 463 -12.74 5.22 25.24
N PRO A 464 -12.84 6.26 26.09
CA PRO A 464 -11.93 7.42 26.02
C PRO A 464 -10.53 7.10 26.47
N GLY A 465 -10.42 6.17 27.42
CA GLY A 465 -9.15 5.62 27.88
C GLY A 465 -8.75 4.34 27.15
N SER A 466 -9.32 4.05 25.98
CA SER A 466 -8.87 2.90 25.19
C SER A 466 -7.54 3.24 24.49
N LYS A 467 -6.71 2.21 24.31
CA LYS A 467 -5.43 2.35 23.60
C LYS A 467 -5.60 2.91 22.19
N ALA A 468 -6.64 2.51 21.47
CA ALA A 468 -6.94 3.01 20.13
C ALA A 468 -7.25 4.52 20.11
N ALA A 469 -7.95 5.03 21.13
CA ALA A 469 -8.22 6.46 21.26
C ALA A 469 -6.93 7.26 21.57
N GLU A 470 -6.05 6.70 22.41
CA GLU A 470 -4.74 7.29 22.74
C GLU A 470 -3.82 7.33 21.51
N GLU A 471 -3.69 6.22 20.80
CA GLU A 471 -2.91 6.11 19.56
C GLU A 471 -3.42 7.08 18.49
N LYS A 472 -4.75 7.18 18.32
CA LYS A 472 -5.35 8.15 17.41
C LYS A 472 -5.04 9.59 17.83
N SER A 473 -5.15 9.92 19.12
CA SER A 473 -4.82 11.25 19.63
C SER A 473 -3.35 11.60 19.40
N PHE A 474 -2.45 10.63 19.56
CA PHE A 474 -1.02 10.79 19.28
C PHE A 474 -0.78 11.05 17.79
N PHE A 475 -1.37 10.25 16.90
CA PHE A 475 -1.28 10.43 15.45
C PHE A 475 -1.77 11.81 15.00
N ASP A 476 -2.99 12.17 15.43
CA ASP A 476 -3.67 13.41 15.09
C ASP A 476 -2.87 14.66 15.55
N THR A 477 -2.10 14.56 16.64
CA THR A 477 -1.30 15.68 17.20
C THR A 477 0.11 15.82 16.64
N HIS A 478 0.75 14.72 16.22
CA HIS A 478 2.14 14.73 15.76
C HIS A 478 2.30 14.81 14.25
N LEU A 479 1.32 14.32 13.49
CA LEU A 479 1.36 14.32 12.04
C LEU A 479 0.36 15.33 11.49
N ALA A 480 -0.88 14.91 11.36
CA ALA A 480 -2.05 15.69 11.02
C ALA A 480 -3.25 14.75 11.13
N PRO A 481 -4.48 15.26 11.33
CA PRO A 481 -5.66 14.43 11.14
C PRO A 481 -5.66 13.84 9.72
N PHE A 482 -6.06 12.57 9.62
CA PHE A 482 -6.17 11.90 8.34
C PHE A 482 -7.17 12.63 7.42
N TYR A 483 -6.83 12.76 6.14
CA TYR A 483 -7.64 13.45 5.12
C TYR A 483 -9.05 12.89 5.03
N ARG A 484 -9.98 13.74 4.59
CA ARG A 484 -11.29 13.29 4.13
C ARG A 484 -11.16 12.82 2.68
N ILE A 485 -11.82 11.72 2.36
CA ILE A 485 -11.69 11.06 1.07
C ILE A 485 -13.04 11.12 0.36
N GLU A 486 -13.10 11.93 -0.68
CA GLU A 486 -14.24 11.99 -1.59
C GLU A 486 -13.85 11.22 -2.85
N GLN A 487 -14.57 10.12 -3.12
CA GLN A 487 -14.22 9.21 -4.21
C GLN A 487 -15.37 9.06 -5.21
N LEU A 488 -15.05 9.17 -6.49
CA LEU A 488 -15.95 8.95 -7.61
C LEU A 488 -15.48 7.72 -8.40
N ILE A 489 -16.34 6.71 -8.51
CA ILE A 489 -16.08 5.50 -9.28
C ILE A 489 -16.99 5.50 -10.50
N LEU A 490 -16.38 5.61 -11.68
CA LEU A 490 -17.08 5.57 -12.96
C LEU A 490 -16.78 4.21 -13.59
N ALA A 491 -17.79 3.39 -13.82
CA ALA A 491 -17.62 2.03 -14.32
C ALA A 491 -18.46 1.78 -15.58
N THR A 492 -17.93 0.98 -16.50
CA THR A 492 -18.69 0.48 -17.65
C THR A 492 -19.69 -0.58 -17.21
N VAL A 493 -20.89 -0.54 -17.77
CA VAL A 493 -21.92 -1.56 -17.52
C VAL A 493 -21.64 -2.77 -18.42
N PRO A 494 -21.61 -4.00 -17.88
CA PRO A 494 -21.49 -5.21 -18.68
C PRO A 494 -22.72 -5.44 -19.57
N GLU A 495 -22.50 -5.92 -20.79
CA GLU A 495 -23.59 -6.35 -21.68
C GLU A 495 -24.32 -7.58 -21.08
N ALA A 496 -25.59 -7.77 -21.47
CA ALA A 496 -26.43 -8.85 -20.95
C ALA A 496 -25.77 -10.23 -21.17
N GLY A 497 -25.28 -10.84 -20.09
CA GLY A 497 -24.60 -12.14 -20.09
C GLY A 497 -23.08 -12.10 -19.91
N ALA A 498 -22.44 -10.93 -19.93
CA ALA A 498 -21.02 -10.77 -19.64
C ALA A 498 -20.77 -10.58 -18.13
N GLN A 499 -19.75 -11.25 -17.57
CA GLN A 499 -19.35 -11.06 -16.17
C GLN A 499 -18.49 -9.80 -15.94
N LYS A 500 -17.91 -9.24 -17.01
CA LYS A 500 -16.99 -8.10 -16.96
C LYS A 500 -17.43 -7.03 -17.96
N GLY A 501 -17.42 -5.76 -17.53
CA GLY A 501 -17.65 -4.63 -18.42
C GLY A 501 -16.52 -4.44 -19.44
N PRO A 502 -16.78 -3.78 -20.57
CA PRO A 502 -15.72 -3.45 -21.54
C PRO A 502 -14.64 -2.57 -20.90
N SER A 503 -13.47 -2.47 -21.53
CA SER A 503 -12.43 -1.57 -21.02
C SER A 503 -12.95 -0.13 -20.98
N ILE A 504 -12.80 0.52 -19.84
CA ILE A 504 -13.13 1.94 -19.69
C ILE A 504 -12.05 2.85 -20.27
N VAL A 505 -10.84 2.33 -20.49
CA VAL A 505 -9.67 3.09 -20.96
C VAL A 505 -9.79 3.35 -22.46
N THR A 506 -10.68 4.28 -22.82
CA THR A 506 -10.93 4.72 -24.20
C THR A 506 -10.84 6.23 -24.29
N GLU A 507 -10.56 6.75 -25.49
CA GLU A 507 -10.37 8.18 -25.69
C GLU A 507 -11.64 8.99 -25.36
N ASN A 508 -12.81 8.49 -25.75
CA ASN A 508 -14.10 9.13 -25.46
C ASN A 508 -14.38 9.18 -23.95
N ASN A 509 -14.08 8.10 -23.23
CA ASN A 509 -14.29 8.05 -21.79
C ASN A 509 -13.30 8.96 -21.03
N ILE A 510 -12.07 9.10 -21.52
CA ILE A 510 -11.08 10.04 -20.96
C ILE A 510 -11.49 11.48 -21.21
N LYS A 511 -11.98 11.82 -22.41
CA LYS A 511 -12.55 13.15 -22.71
C LYS A 511 -13.74 13.46 -21.81
N LEU A 512 -14.66 12.52 -21.62
CA LEU A 512 -15.77 12.65 -20.67
C LEU A 512 -15.26 12.89 -19.24
N LEU A 513 -14.19 12.19 -18.83
CA LEU A 513 -13.61 12.36 -17.50
C LEU A 513 -13.03 13.76 -17.30
N PHE A 514 -12.41 14.37 -18.32
CA PHE A 514 -11.97 15.77 -18.28
C PHE A 514 -13.15 16.75 -18.13
N GLU A 515 -14.27 16.51 -18.81
CA GLU A 515 -15.48 17.35 -18.66
C GLU A 515 -16.07 17.24 -17.24
N ILE A 516 -16.11 16.04 -16.67
CA ILE A 516 -16.52 15.82 -15.28
C ILE A 516 -15.57 16.55 -14.32
N GLN A 517 -14.25 16.42 -14.51
CA GLN A 517 -13.24 17.08 -13.70
C GLN A 517 -13.41 18.61 -13.73
N LYS A 518 -13.63 19.18 -14.91
CA LYS A 518 -13.87 20.62 -15.09
C LYS A 518 -15.11 21.11 -14.31
N LYS A 519 -16.18 20.31 -14.24
CA LYS A 519 -17.35 20.64 -13.42
C LYS A 519 -17.05 20.57 -11.93
N VAL A 520 -16.23 19.60 -11.49
CA VAL A 520 -15.80 19.50 -10.08
C VAL A 520 -14.90 20.69 -9.70
N ASP A 521 -13.98 21.08 -10.57
CA ASP A 521 -13.09 22.24 -10.35
C ASP A 521 -13.87 23.57 -10.30
N GLY A 522 -15.02 23.64 -10.99
CA GLY A 522 -15.93 24.78 -10.96
C GLY A 522 -16.84 24.85 -9.71
N ILE A 523 -16.76 23.90 -8.78
CA ILE A 523 -17.55 23.94 -7.55
C ILE A 523 -17.05 25.07 -6.65
N HIS A 524 -17.85 26.12 -6.56
CA HIS A 524 -17.66 27.19 -5.58
C HIS A 524 -18.66 27.03 -4.42
N ALA A 525 -18.14 26.75 -3.23
CA ALA A 525 -18.89 26.92 -1.99
C ALA A 525 -18.69 28.35 -1.47
N ASN A 526 -19.39 28.72 -0.39
CA ASN A 526 -19.39 30.07 0.20
C ASN A 526 -18.03 30.50 0.83
N TYR A 527 -16.93 29.82 0.46
CA TYR A 527 -15.59 29.96 0.98
C TYR A 527 -14.57 29.76 -0.15
N SER A 528 -13.57 30.63 -0.25
CA SER A 528 -12.48 30.51 -1.23
C SER A 528 -11.36 29.58 -0.74
N GLY A 529 -10.86 28.73 -1.64
CA GLY A 529 -9.69 27.86 -1.46
C GLY A 529 -8.57 28.21 -2.46
N ASN A 530 -7.36 27.68 -2.23
CA ASN A 530 -6.20 27.85 -3.11
C ASN A 530 -6.30 26.97 -4.37
N ASN A 531 -5.49 27.30 -5.39
CA ASN A 531 -5.55 26.72 -6.74
C ASN A 531 -4.83 25.36 -6.92
N ASP A 532 -4.07 24.88 -5.92
CA ASP A 532 -3.29 23.64 -6.03
C ASP A 532 -3.95 22.51 -5.23
N CYS A 533 -4.76 21.69 -5.91
CA CYS A 533 -5.46 20.54 -5.32
C CYS A 533 -4.78 19.23 -5.71
N ALA A 534 -4.57 18.34 -4.73
CA ALA A 534 -4.16 16.98 -5.02
C ALA A 534 -5.39 16.19 -5.51
N THR A 535 -5.38 15.75 -6.76
CA THR A 535 -6.43 14.87 -7.32
C THR A 535 -5.78 13.60 -7.84
N GLN A 536 -6.22 12.43 -7.39
CA GLN A 536 -5.75 11.16 -7.94
C GLN A 536 -6.74 10.68 -9.00
N SER A 537 -6.29 10.65 -10.26
CA SER A 537 -7.09 10.27 -11.42
C SER A 537 -6.15 9.87 -12.56
N VAL A 538 -6.61 9.04 -13.49
CA VAL A 538 -5.88 8.73 -14.74
C VAL A 538 -5.52 10.00 -15.53
N LEU A 539 -6.27 11.08 -15.35
CA LEU A 539 -5.99 12.40 -15.93
C LEU A 539 -4.63 12.98 -15.50
N GLN A 540 -4.06 12.50 -14.39
CA GLN A 540 -2.72 12.93 -13.95
C GLN A 540 -1.61 12.49 -14.91
N TYR A 541 -1.80 11.46 -15.74
CA TYR A 541 -0.85 11.13 -16.82
C TYR A 541 -0.76 12.23 -17.89
N PHE A 542 -1.73 13.14 -17.91
CA PHE A 542 -1.77 14.33 -18.75
C PHE A 542 -1.57 15.62 -17.92
N GLN A 543 -1.08 15.49 -16.68
CA GLN A 543 -0.87 16.60 -15.74
C GLN A 543 -2.14 17.44 -15.51
N MET A 544 -3.32 16.81 -15.58
CA MET A 544 -4.63 17.48 -15.48
C MET A 544 -4.89 18.53 -16.57
N ASP A 545 -4.12 18.55 -17.65
CA ASP A 545 -4.31 19.45 -18.79
C ASP A 545 -4.95 18.70 -19.97
N PRO A 546 -6.16 19.10 -20.42
CA PRO A 546 -6.79 18.47 -21.58
C PRO A 546 -6.00 18.63 -22.89
N GLN A 547 -5.16 19.67 -23.03
CA GLN A 547 -4.32 19.84 -24.23
C GLN A 547 -3.25 18.73 -24.35
N ASN A 548 -2.80 18.20 -23.22
CA ASN A 548 -1.82 17.12 -23.20
C ASN A 548 -2.39 15.78 -23.70
N LEU A 549 -3.72 15.63 -23.77
CA LEU A 549 -4.35 14.44 -24.33
C LEU A 549 -3.93 14.25 -25.79
N ASP A 550 -4.03 15.29 -26.61
CA ASP A 550 -3.65 15.22 -28.02
C ASP A 550 -2.12 15.29 -28.18
N ASN A 551 -1.43 16.13 -27.39
CA ASN A 551 0.03 16.31 -27.50
C ASN A 551 0.82 15.03 -27.19
N TYR A 552 0.30 14.19 -26.28
CA TYR A 552 1.00 12.97 -25.86
C TYR A 552 0.55 11.71 -26.63
N GLY A 553 -0.44 11.81 -27.52
CA GLY A 553 -0.92 10.66 -28.31
C GLY A 553 -2.07 9.88 -27.68
N GLY A 554 -2.88 10.53 -26.82
CA GLY A 554 -4.16 10.01 -26.35
C GLY A 554 -4.04 8.71 -25.53
N VAL A 555 -4.80 7.69 -25.92
CA VAL A 555 -4.86 6.40 -25.22
C VAL A 555 -3.53 5.64 -25.29
N GLU A 556 -2.73 5.83 -26.33
CA GLU A 556 -1.41 5.19 -26.43
C GLU A 556 -0.47 5.67 -25.33
N HIS A 557 -0.52 6.96 -24.99
CA HIS A 557 0.20 7.51 -23.83
C HIS A 557 -0.26 6.88 -22.53
N VAL A 558 -1.56 6.69 -22.35
CA VAL A 558 -2.07 6.01 -21.14
C VAL A 558 -1.53 4.59 -21.08
N ASN A 559 -1.59 3.82 -22.17
CA ASN A 559 -1.02 2.46 -22.20
C ASN A 559 0.47 2.45 -21.83
N TYR A 560 1.24 3.37 -22.41
CA TYR A 560 2.64 3.56 -22.09
C TYR A 560 2.85 3.88 -20.59
N CYS A 561 2.07 4.81 -20.04
CA CYS A 561 2.14 5.16 -18.63
C CYS A 561 1.67 4.04 -17.70
N LEU A 562 0.68 3.23 -18.06
CA LEU A 562 0.28 2.08 -17.24
C LEU A 562 1.42 1.06 -17.07
N GLN A 563 2.36 1.01 -18.02
CA GLN A 563 3.55 0.15 -17.96
C GLN A 563 4.78 0.88 -17.39
N HIS A 564 4.82 2.21 -17.49
CA HIS A 564 5.98 3.05 -17.17
C HIS A 564 5.67 4.22 -16.22
N TYR A 565 4.63 4.12 -15.39
CA TYR A 565 4.12 5.18 -14.50
C TYR A 565 5.18 5.71 -13.51
N THR A 566 6.27 4.98 -13.35
CA THR A 566 7.37 5.28 -12.43
C THR A 566 8.62 5.81 -13.12
N SER A 567 8.84 5.45 -14.40
CA SER A 567 10.10 5.64 -15.10
C SER A 567 10.05 6.71 -16.20
N ALA A 568 8.86 7.01 -16.74
CA ALA A 568 8.68 8.01 -17.76
C ALA A 568 8.32 9.38 -17.15
N ASP A 569 9.10 10.41 -17.48
CA ASP A 569 8.85 11.77 -16.98
C ASP A 569 7.52 12.35 -17.47
N THR A 570 7.08 11.98 -18.67
CA THR A 570 5.77 12.35 -19.23
C THR A 570 4.59 11.71 -18.51
N CYS A 571 4.83 10.66 -17.70
CA CYS A 571 3.80 9.96 -16.92
C CYS A 571 3.70 10.45 -15.48
N ARG A 572 4.49 11.45 -15.08
CA ARG A 572 4.39 12.06 -13.76
C ARG A 572 3.12 12.91 -13.67
N SER A 573 2.51 12.92 -12.49
CA SER A 573 1.39 13.79 -12.15
C SER A 573 1.77 15.27 -12.26
N ALA A 574 0.78 16.16 -12.23
CA ALA A 574 0.99 17.61 -12.17
C ALA A 574 1.90 18.04 -11.00
N PHE A 575 1.87 17.27 -9.89
CA PHE A 575 2.72 17.45 -8.72
C PHE A 575 4.01 16.61 -8.75
N LYS A 576 4.42 16.15 -9.95
CA LYS A 576 5.69 15.45 -10.25
C LYS A 576 5.87 14.09 -9.58
N ALA A 577 4.80 13.52 -9.05
CA ALA A 577 4.82 12.21 -8.43
C ALA A 577 4.32 11.13 -9.40
N PRO A 578 4.76 9.88 -9.25
CA PRO A 578 4.19 8.76 -9.98
C PRO A 578 2.75 8.50 -9.53
N LEU A 579 1.86 8.18 -10.47
CA LEU A 579 0.51 7.70 -10.19
C LEU A 579 0.50 6.17 -10.31
N ASP A 580 0.24 5.45 -9.23
CA ASP A 580 0.05 4.00 -9.30
C ASP A 580 -1.29 3.69 -10.01
N PRO A 581 -1.28 2.92 -11.12
CA PRO A 581 -2.51 2.53 -11.83
C PRO A 581 -3.56 1.89 -10.92
N SER A 582 -3.16 1.15 -9.89
CA SER A 582 -4.08 0.49 -8.95
C SER A 582 -4.87 1.45 -8.06
N THR A 583 -4.43 2.70 -7.97
CA THR A 583 -5.13 3.77 -7.22
C THR A 583 -6.12 4.55 -8.09
N ALA A 584 -5.99 4.49 -9.41
CA ALA A 584 -6.80 5.26 -10.37
C ALA A 584 -7.68 4.40 -11.29
N LEU A 585 -7.46 3.08 -11.33
CA LEU A 585 -8.22 2.12 -12.12
C LEU A 585 -8.77 0.99 -11.24
N GLY A 586 -9.88 0.39 -11.68
CA GLY A 586 -10.50 -0.76 -11.01
C GLY A 586 -11.03 -1.79 -12.01
N GLY A 587 -11.31 -2.99 -11.52
CA GLY A 587 -11.93 -4.06 -12.32
C GLY A 587 -11.00 -4.79 -13.29
N PHE A 588 -9.70 -4.80 -13.02
CA PHE A 588 -8.68 -5.54 -13.79
C PHE A 588 -8.15 -6.75 -13.01
N SER A 589 -7.43 -7.64 -13.71
CA SER A 589 -6.80 -8.83 -13.13
C SER A 589 -5.28 -8.74 -13.19
N GLY A 590 -4.61 -8.98 -12.07
CA GLY A 590 -3.15 -8.91 -11.98
C GLY A 590 -2.62 -7.52 -12.33
N ASN A 591 -1.73 -7.44 -13.32
CA ASN A 591 -1.11 -6.18 -13.78
C ASN A 591 -1.66 -5.71 -15.13
N ASN A 592 -2.77 -6.29 -15.62
CA ASN A 592 -3.33 -5.91 -16.92
C ASN A 592 -4.31 -4.73 -16.80
N TYR A 593 -3.76 -3.53 -16.60
CA TYR A 593 -4.54 -2.31 -16.39
C TYR A 593 -5.37 -1.87 -17.61
N LEU A 594 -5.03 -2.33 -18.82
CA LEU A 594 -5.78 -2.03 -20.05
C LEU A 594 -7.18 -2.64 -20.04
N GLU A 595 -7.40 -3.71 -19.29
CA GLU A 595 -8.71 -4.33 -19.14
C GLU A 595 -9.52 -3.76 -17.96
N ALA A 596 -9.09 -2.63 -17.38
CA ALA A 596 -9.83 -1.98 -16.31
C ALA A 596 -11.24 -1.60 -16.79
N SER A 597 -12.25 -1.89 -15.97
CA SER A 597 -13.65 -1.57 -16.25
C SER A 597 -14.14 -0.34 -15.49
N ALA A 598 -13.30 0.26 -14.62
CA ALA A 598 -13.65 1.43 -13.85
C ALA A 598 -12.49 2.44 -13.71
N PHE A 599 -12.82 3.73 -13.78
CA PHE A 599 -11.99 4.84 -13.32
C PHE A 599 -12.30 5.11 -11.85
N ILE A 600 -11.25 5.32 -11.07
CA ILE A 600 -11.32 5.74 -9.67
C ILE A 600 -10.73 7.14 -9.61
N VAL A 601 -11.55 8.11 -9.23
CA VAL A 601 -11.10 9.49 -8.98
C VAL A 601 -11.21 9.77 -7.50
N THR A 602 -10.10 10.17 -6.89
CA THR A 602 -10.04 10.46 -5.46
C THR A 602 -9.63 11.92 -5.23
N TYR A 603 -10.48 12.64 -4.50
CA TYR A 603 -10.28 14.01 -4.07
C TYR A 603 -9.99 14.01 -2.56
N PRO A 604 -8.72 14.09 -2.13
CA PRO A 604 -8.37 14.30 -0.73
C PRO A 604 -8.70 15.73 -0.29
N VAL A 605 -9.58 15.87 0.70
CA VAL A 605 -9.89 17.14 1.36
C VAL A 605 -9.23 17.20 2.73
N ASN A 606 -8.62 18.35 3.06
CA ASN A 606 -7.96 18.54 4.35
C ASN A 606 -8.94 18.39 5.51
N ASN A 607 -8.55 17.59 6.50
CA ASN A 607 -9.30 17.42 7.73
C ASN A 607 -8.73 18.32 8.83
N VAL A 608 -9.56 18.73 9.79
CA VAL A 608 -9.13 19.61 10.89
C VAL A 608 -9.70 19.08 12.21
N ILE A 609 -8.90 19.10 13.26
CA ILE A 609 -9.36 18.79 14.62
C ILE A 609 -10.01 20.07 15.16
N ASP A 610 -11.33 20.15 15.03
CA ASP A 610 -12.07 21.33 15.48
C ASP A 610 -11.90 21.53 16.99
N THR A 611 -11.13 22.57 17.32
CA THR A 611 -10.98 23.05 18.69
C THR A 611 -11.75 24.34 18.89
N LYS A 612 -11.88 25.23 17.87
CA LYS A 612 -12.63 26.52 17.92
C LYS A 612 -12.94 27.15 16.53
N GLY A 613 -13.00 26.41 15.41
CA GLY A 613 -12.95 27.04 14.07
C GLY A 613 -13.94 26.50 13.02
N ASN A 614 -14.46 27.39 12.16
CA ASN A 614 -15.38 27.07 11.05
C ASN A 614 -14.71 26.34 9.87
N GLU A 615 -13.49 25.80 10.00
CA GLU A 615 -12.77 25.18 8.87
C GLU A 615 -13.38 23.86 8.43
N ILE A 616 -13.89 23.05 9.38
CA ILE A 616 -14.67 21.84 9.05
C ILE A 616 -15.91 22.22 8.25
N ASP A 617 -16.58 23.31 8.60
CA ASP A 617 -17.79 23.75 7.91
C ASP A 617 -17.53 24.14 6.44
N LYS A 618 -16.30 24.58 6.12
CA LYS A 618 -15.89 24.85 4.72
C LYS A 618 -15.81 23.55 3.91
N ALA A 619 -15.13 22.54 4.45
CA ALA A 619 -15.02 21.22 3.82
C ALA A 619 -16.41 20.59 3.62
N VAL A 620 -17.23 20.59 4.67
CA VAL A 620 -18.61 20.07 4.62
C VAL A 620 -19.49 20.84 3.64
N ALA A 621 -19.30 22.15 3.48
CA ALA A 621 -20.03 22.93 2.48
C ALA A 621 -19.64 22.53 1.05
N TRP A 622 -18.34 22.33 0.78
CA TRP A 622 -17.87 21.85 -0.52
C TRP A 622 -18.36 20.42 -0.81
N GLU A 623 -18.29 19.52 0.16
CA GLU A 623 -18.79 18.14 0.03
C GLU A 623 -20.28 18.08 -0.30
N LYS A 624 -21.09 18.95 0.32
CA LYS A 624 -22.52 19.05 0.00
C LYS A 624 -22.75 19.45 -1.46
N ALA A 625 -21.98 20.42 -1.96
CA ALA A 625 -22.05 20.85 -3.34
C ALA A 625 -21.55 19.75 -4.30
N PHE A 626 -20.48 19.05 -3.95
CA PHE A 626 -19.98 17.88 -4.68
C PHE A 626 -21.02 16.76 -4.79
N ILE A 627 -21.67 16.39 -3.68
CA ILE A 627 -22.74 15.38 -3.68
C ILE A 627 -23.93 15.83 -4.53
N GLN A 628 -24.29 17.12 -4.51
CA GLN A 628 -25.36 17.65 -5.35
C GLN A 628 -25.01 17.53 -6.84
N LEU A 629 -23.79 17.91 -7.23
CA LEU A 629 -23.31 17.77 -8.61
C LEU A 629 -23.38 16.31 -9.08
N VAL A 630 -22.86 15.37 -8.27
CA VAL A 630 -22.87 13.93 -8.59
C VAL A 630 -24.29 13.39 -8.72
N LYS A 631 -25.24 13.83 -7.88
CA LYS A 631 -26.64 13.41 -7.97
C LYS A 631 -27.31 13.86 -9.27
N VAL A 632 -27.07 15.11 -9.69
CA VAL A 632 -27.57 15.63 -10.97
C VAL A 632 -26.99 14.82 -12.13
N CYS A 633 -25.69 14.55 -12.08
CA CYS A 633 -24.99 13.74 -13.07
C CYS A 633 -25.39 12.26 -13.11
N SER A 634 -25.96 11.71 -12.02
CA SER A 634 -26.44 10.33 -11.98
C SER A 634 -27.90 10.17 -12.43
N LEU A 635 -28.71 11.23 -12.34
CA LEU A 635 -30.14 11.22 -12.70
C LEU A 635 -30.40 11.58 -14.16
N SER A 636 -29.47 12.34 -14.75
CA SER A 636 -29.40 12.63 -16.18
C SER A 636 -28.33 11.71 -16.78
N GLN A 637 -28.43 11.30 -18.06
CA GLN A 637 -27.42 10.38 -18.62
C GLN A 637 -26.00 11.00 -18.50
N PRO A 638 -24.90 10.23 -18.53
CA PRO A 638 -23.55 10.82 -18.43
C PRO A 638 -23.25 11.91 -19.48
N SER A 639 -23.97 11.91 -20.61
CA SER A 639 -23.96 12.95 -21.64
C SER A 639 -24.67 14.25 -21.24
N ASP A 640 -25.64 14.20 -20.34
CA ASP A 640 -26.38 15.36 -19.83
C ASP A 640 -25.61 16.09 -18.72
N CYS A 641 -24.58 15.45 -18.16
CA CYS A 641 -23.51 16.15 -17.45
C CYS A 641 -22.80 17.20 -18.32
N VAL A 642 -23.06 17.30 -19.63
CA VAL A 642 -22.51 18.35 -20.49
C VAL A 642 -23.46 19.55 -20.62
N TYR A 643 -24.76 19.38 -20.34
CA TYR A 643 -25.78 20.37 -20.72
C TYR A 643 -26.52 21.09 -19.60
N ASP A 644 -26.51 20.60 -18.35
CA ASP A 644 -27.15 21.31 -17.23
C ASP A 644 -26.17 21.64 -16.08
N ILE A 645 -25.98 22.95 -15.87
CA ILE A 645 -25.90 23.76 -14.63
C ILE A 645 -25.38 25.16 -15.02
#